data_AF-A0A4R4M6E1-F1
#
_entry.id   AF-A0A4R4M6E1-F1
#
_cell.length_a   1.000
_cell.length_b   1.000
_cell.length_c   1.000
_cell.angle_alpha   90.00
_cell.angle_beta   90.00
_cell.angle_gamma   90.00
#
_symmetry.space_group_name_H-M   'P 1'
#
loop_
_entity.id
_entity.type
_entity.pdbx_description
1 polymer ?
#
loop_
_entity_poly.entity_id
_entity_poly.type
_entity_poly.pdbx_seq_one_letter_code
_entity_poly.pdbx_strand_id
1 'polypeptide(L)'
;MTAMTAPTTDPPTSVPSSPEHEPLRSPLGGLDYLKVSTEARAESRNREIHLPPVSTYRWWARRTSAVNGAVIEAFNDMMPGRLLVADMFAGGGVIPLAAVARGHQVYAQDLNPWPAAGLTAMLGLPAPEKLREAASTIEQWVHTEVEAAYGTTLTDGTRGVVSHTIRVATGECTGCGRRARMFPHALVSLRVRKESRNPDAWMACRRGHLFSAKSDKRRRCPTCHVLVEPTATYTPKRTITCECGKADRLADRAKTWRWEIILVDRSSRTAREVDIPTDAEREKADSGEWRPVQDLGPVPPGQETSVLIRHGFRRWQDLYPDRQRHMLERMLKLAGSCSNDPAVVRATELAVVGSAEMAGHLSRWDRFYLKSFESMAGHRFNLTTLAVEPNVWGGVGRGRGTVLRRLNQLVKSAAWLHEKTGRELHVQGPLISNTPVEAMNAWDVRVVEGSSEQMVLPSDSVHLVLTDPPYHDDVQYAELSGPLRAWARLANEKLTNETLTGEAVVNSATGQLVDDGAYEALLGRIFKEARRTLRPDGHLIFSYANRSPRAWAAVFGALQSAGLRAVGCEMVHSENETDHAKRGVRACTLDLILDLVPAGPSVVKQHRPHPAPDIPLTDERRFLSVVADLFLQVGDLKDGWRHEVHKTLSEHPFITPPTERNAKAPLETKE
;
A
#
# COMPACT_ATOMS: atom_id res chain seq x y z
N MET A 1 30.17 81.31 -37.32
CA MET A 1 28.92 80.81 -37.94
C MET A 1 29.27 79.57 -38.71
N THR A 2 29.12 78.42 -38.05
CA THR A 2 29.61 77.12 -38.50
C THR A 2 28.40 76.32 -38.96
N ALA A 3 28.35 75.99 -40.25
CA ALA A 3 27.22 75.30 -40.87
C ALA A 3 27.19 73.82 -40.46
N MET A 4 26.03 73.37 -39.97
CA MET A 4 25.76 72.00 -39.52
C MET A 4 25.47 71.09 -40.71
N THR A 5 26.14 69.94 -40.76
CA THR A 5 25.84 68.81 -41.63
C THR A 5 24.75 67.93 -41.01
N ALA A 6 23.73 67.58 -41.78
CA ALA A 6 22.65 66.66 -41.40
C ALA A 6 23.06 65.20 -41.70
N PRO A 7 22.71 64.21 -40.85
CA PRO A 7 22.91 62.80 -41.16
C PRO A 7 21.71 62.21 -41.91
N THR A 8 22.03 61.39 -42.90
CA THR A 8 21.14 60.55 -43.71
C THR A 8 20.45 59.47 -42.87
N THR A 9 19.13 59.33 -43.06
CA THR A 9 18.27 58.32 -42.44
C THR A 9 18.36 56.98 -43.19
N ASP A 10 18.80 55.92 -42.51
CA ASP A 10 18.64 54.53 -42.96
C ASP A 10 17.17 54.07 -42.78
N PRO A 11 16.64 53.19 -43.65
CA PRO A 11 15.29 52.67 -43.53
C PRO A 11 15.15 51.71 -42.33
N PRO A 12 13.94 51.59 -41.74
CA PRO A 12 13.74 50.75 -40.57
C PRO A 12 13.95 49.28 -40.93
N THR A 13 14.93 48.67 -40.25
CA THR A 13 15.14 47.24 -40.17
C THR A 13 13.83 46.54 -39.79
N SER A 14 13.45 45.57 -40.60
CA SER A 14 12.32 44.67 -40.37
C SER A 14 12.39 44.08 -38.96
N VAL A 15 11.34 44.31 -38.18
CA VAL A 15 11.07 43.65 -36.90
C VAL A 15 11.18 42.13 -37.12
N PRO A 16 11.97 41.38 -36.33
CA PRO A 16 11.96 39.93 -36.41
C PRO A 16 10.56 39.46 -36.04
N SER A 17 9.96 38.66 -36.91
CA SER A 17 8.76 37.88 -36.61
C SER A 17 8.92 37.18 -35.26
N SER A 18 7.93 37.33 -34.38
CA SER A 18 7.81 36.61 -33.11
C SER A 18 8.23 35.14 -33.28
N PRO A 19 8.98 34.54 -32.33
CA PRO A 19 9.30 33.14 -32.43
C PRO A 19 7.98 32.37 -32.47
N GLU A 20 7.73 31.64 -33.57
CA GLU A 20 6.65 30.67 -33.63
C GLU A 20 6.90 29.68 -32.48
N HIS A 21 6.11 29.78 -31.41
CA HIS A 21 6.23 28.88 -30.28
C HIS A 21 5.99 27.46 -30.78
N GLU A 22 7.02 26.61 -30.70
CA GLU A 22 6.93 25.21 -31.11
C GLU A 22 5.72 24.54 -30.42
N PRO A 23 4.90 23.75 -31.15
CA PRO A 23 3.72 23.15 -30.56
C PRO A 23 4.08 22.23 -29.41
N LEU A 24 3.35 22.34 -28.29
CA LEU A 24 3.47 21.42 -27.15
C LEU A 24 3.13 20.00 -27.60
N ARG A 25 3.95 19.03 -27.19
CA ARG A 25 3.81 17.61 -27.54
C ARG A 25 3.79 16.79 -26.26
N SER A 26 3.24 15.59 -26.33
CA SER A 26 3.26 14.69 -25.17
C SER A 26 4.60 13.95 -25.07
N PRO A 27 5.27 13.90 -23.90
CA PRO A 27 6.39 13.00 -23.65
C PRO A 27 6.04 11.53 -23.85
N LEU A 28 4.75 11.15 -23.75
CA LEU A 28 4.33 9.77 -23.94
C LEU A 28 4.61 9.25 -25.37
N GLY A 29 4.72 10.15 -26.35
CA GLY A 29 5.10 9.79 -27.72
C GLY A 29 6.54 9.29 -27.88
N GLY A 30 7.41 9.53 -26.90
CA GLY A 30 8.77 9.00 -26.86
C GLY A 30 8.90 7.64 -26.17
N LEU A 31 7.82 7.10 -25.60
CA LEU A 31 7.87 5.86 -24.83
C LEU A 31 7.97 4.61 -25.72
N ASP A 32 8.96 3.76 -25.43
CA ASP A 32 8.93 2.36 -25.84
C ASP A 32 7.95 1.58 -24.94
N TYR A 33 6.66 1.70 -25.23
CA TYR A 33 5.59 1.12 -24.40
C TYR A 33 5.71 -0.41 -24.25
N LEU A 34 6.30 -1.11 -25.22
CA LEU A 34 6.52 -2.57 -25.17
C LEU A 34 7.59 -2.93 -24.16
N LYS A 35 8.73 -2.24 -24.22
CA LYS A 35 9.82 -2.41 -23.25
C LYS A 35 9.35 -2.03 -21.85
N VAL A 36 8.73 -0.86 -21.69
CA VAL A 36 8.20 -0.37 -20.41
C VAL A 36 7.20 -1.36 -19.81
N SER A 37 6.28 -1.89 -20.62
CA SER A 37 5.30 -2.89 -20.15
C SER A 37 5.96 -4.20 -19.73
N THR A 38 7.04 -4.61 -20.41
CA THR A 38 7.80 -5.81 -20.07
C THR A 38 8.55 -5.64 -18.75
N GLU A 39 9.21 -4.50 -18.57
CA GLU A 39 9.91 -4.15 -17.32
C GLU A 39 8.92 -4.01 -16.15
N ALA A 40 7.78 -3.36 -16.37
CA ALA A 40 6.71 -3.25 -15.38
C ALA A 40 6.19 -4.62 -14.93
N ARG A 41 6.01 -5.58 -15.86
CA ARG A 41 5.64 -6.97 -15.53
C ARG A 41 6.67 -7.64 -14.64
N ALA A 42 7.95 -7.50 -14.96
CA ALA A 42 9.04 -8.09 -14.17
C ALA A 42 9.09 -7.48 -12.76
N GLU A 43 9.02 -6.15 -12.67
CA GLU A 43 9.09 -5.40 -11.41
C GLU A 43 7.90 -5.75 -10.50
N SER A 44 6.69 -5.84 -11.04
CA SER A 44 5.45 -6.13 -10.28
C SER A 44 5.48 -7.45 -9.51
N ARG A 45 6.31 -8.42 -9.94
CA ARG A 45 6.44 -9.73 -9.30
C ARG A 45 7.43 -9.75 -8.14
N ASN A 46 8.44 -8.88 -8.13
CA ASN A 46 9.59 -8.91 -7.21
C ASN A 46 10.01 -7.49 -6.75
N ARG A 47 9.05 -6.67 -6.35
CA ARG A 47 9.27 -5.22 -6.09
C ARG A 47 10.35 -4.94 -5.05
N GLU A 48 10.43 -5.72 -3.98
CA GLU A 48 11.42 -5.57 -2.90
C GLU A 48 12.87 -5.88 -3.32
N ILE A 49 13.03 -6.55 -4.47
CA ILE A 49 14.32 -6.81 -5.09
C ILE A 49 14.73 -5.61 -5.95
N HIS A 50 13.81 -5.10 -6.78
CA HIS A 50 14.10 -4.01 -7.72
C HIS A 50 14.13 -2.62 -7.06
N LEU A 51 13.26 -2.40 -6.06
CA LEU A 51 13.10 -1.14 -5.34
C LEU A 51 13.08 -1.40 -3.82
N PRO A 52 14.22 -1.75 -3.19
CA PRO A 52 14.27 -1.98 -1.75
C PRO A 52 13.66 -0.84 -0.90
N PRO A 53 13.89 0.47 -1.19
CA PRO A 53 13.38 1.55 -0.36
C PRO A 53 11.86 1.59 -0.23
N VAL A 54 11.09 1.26 -1.29
CA VAL A 54 9.62 1.32 -1.19
C VAL A 54 9.05 0.29 -0.21
N SER A 55 9.84 -0.70 0.23
CA SER A 55 9.43 -1.70 1.24
C SER A 55 9.78 -1.32 2.68
N THR A 56 10.40 -0.18 2.92
CA THR A 56 10.83 0.27 4.27
C THR A 56 9.65 0.54 5.21
N TYR A 57 8.53 1.05 4.67
CA TYR A 57 7.25 1.15 5.36
C TYR A 57 6.14 0.50 4.53
N ARG A 58 5.02 0.20 5.19
CA ARG A 58 3.85 -0.41 4.56
C ARG A 58 2.96 0.67 3.94
N TRP A 59 2.68 0.52 2.66
CA TRP A 59 1.64 1.25 1.93
C TRP A 59 1.14 0.37 0.80
N TRP A 60 -0.16 0.37 0.54
CA TRP A 60 -0.79 -0.60 -0.37
C TRP A 60 -0.77 -0.15 -1.84
N ALA A 61 -0.88 1.16 -2.11
CA ALA A 61 -0.80 1.71 -3.46
C ALA A 61 0.65 1.83 -3.92
N ARG A 62 1.04 1.03 -4.92
CA ARG A 62 2.38 1.09 -5.55
C ARG A 62 2.28 0.72 -7.02
N ARG A 63 2.54 1.69 -7.90
CA ARG A 63 2.79 1.45 -9.33
C ARG A 63 4.26 1.08 -9.55
N THR A 64 4.63 0.81 -10.79
CA THR A 64 5.98 0.39 -11.13
C THR A 64 6.89 1.61 -11.34
N SER A 65 8.14 1.52 -10.89
CA SER A 65 9.15 2.52 -11.21
C SER A 65 9.53 2.48 -12.70
N ALA A 66 9.35 1.34 -13.37
CA ALA A 66 9.56 1.22 -14.82
C ALA A 66 8.72 2.24 -15.60
N VAL A 67 7.40 2.31 -15.35
CA VAL A 67 6.50 3.26 -16.03
C VAL A 67 6.84 4.69 -15.64
N ASN A 68 6.86 4.99 -14.34
CA ASN A 68 7.08 6.36 -13.85
C ASN A 68 8.46 6.90 -14.25
N GLY A 69 9.48 6.04 -14.20
CA GLY A 69 10.82 6.37 -14.62
C GLY A 69 10.92 6.69 -16.11
N ALA A 70 10.28 5.90 -16.97
CA ALA A 70 10.25 6.15 -18.40
C ALA A 70 9.51 7.45 -18.76
N VAL A 71 8.42 7.77 -18.05
CA VAL A 71 7.72 9.05 -18.20
C VAL A 71 8.62 10.23 -17.83
N ILE A 72 9.34 10.13 -16.70
CA ILE A 72 10.28 11.18 -16.26
C ILE A 72 11.41 11.36 -17.29
N GLU A 73 11.99 10.26 -17.80
CA GLU A 73 13.03 10.28 -18.83
C GLU A 73 12.54 10.92 -20.12
N ALA A 74 11.38 10.49 -20.64
CA ALA A 74 10.82 11.04 -21.87
C ALA A 74 10.48 12.54 -21.74
N PHE A 75 10.03 12.98 -20.56
CA PHE A 75 9.80 14.40 -20.29
C PHE A 75 11.12 15.18 -20.19
N ASN A 76 12.15 14.61 -19.54
CA ASN A 76 13.47 15.23 -19.45
C ASN A 76 14.18 15.30 -20.82
N ASP A 77 13.94 14.36 -21.74
CA ASP A 77 14.47 14.43 -23.10
C ASP A 77 13.89 15.61 -23.89
N MET A 78 12.61 15.94 -23.63
CA MET A 78 11.97 17.13 -24.19
C MET A 78 12.38 18.44 -23.51
N MET A 79 12.60 18.39 -22.19
CA MET A 79 12.99 19.53 -21.38
C MET A 79 14.25 19.20 -20.56
N PRO A 80 15.44 19.22 -21.18
CA PRO A 80 16.67 18.81 -20.52
C PRO A 80 17.01 19.70 -19.34
N GLY A 81 17.25 19.08 -18.19
CA GLY A 81 17.77 19.79 -17.03
C GLY A 81 17.31 19.18 -15.72
N ARG A 82 17.56 19.92 -14.64
CA ARG A 82 17.11 19.49 -13.31
C ARG A 82 15.64 19.89 -13.11
N LEU A 83 14.75 18.95 -13.39
CA LEU A 83 13.31 19.11 -13.19
C LEU A 83 12.91 19.20 -11.71
N LEU A 84 11.77 19.86 -11.48
CA LEU A 84 10.97 19.75 -10.26
C LEU A 84 9.75 18.89 -10.58
N VAL A 85 9.71 17.69 -10.01
CA VAL A 85 8.64 16.71 -10.16
C VAL A 85 7.77 16.74 -8.90
N ALA A 86 6.46 16.93 -9.06
CA ALA A 86 5.51 16.93 -7.96
C ALA A 86 4.62 15.68 -8.00
N ASP A 87 4.55 14.97 -6.88
CA ASP A 87 3.59 13.88 -6.65
C ASP A 87 2.68 14.26 -5.47
N MET A 88 1.42 14.54 -5.80
CA MET A 88 0.41 14.97 -4.83
C MET A 88 -0.37 13.83 -4.19
N PHE A 89 -0.05 12.57 -4.51
CA PHE A 89 -0.60 11.36 -3.92
C PHE A 89 0.53 10.36 -3.63
N ALA A 90 1.57 10.84 -2.96
CA ALA A 90 2.86 10.19 -2.94
C ALA A 90 2.84 8.78 -2.33
N GLY A 91 1.97 8.52 -1.36
CA GLY A 91 1.66 7.18 -0.87
C GLY A 91 2.91 6.35 -0.55
N GLY A 92 3.17 5.34 -1.38
CA GLY A 92 4.30 4.41 -1.23
C GLY A 92 5.65 4.91 -1.75
N GLY A 93 5.70 6.09 -2.39
CA GLY A 93 6.92 6.80 -2.74
C GLY A 93 7.62 6.34 -4.00
N VAL A 94 6.95 5.60 -4.88
CA VAL A 94 7.56 5.09 -6.13
C VAL A 94 7.99 6.24 -7.04
N ILE A 95 7.12 7.23 -7.27
CA ILE A 95 7.41 8.38 -8.14
C ILE A 95 8.51 9.26 -7.52
N PRO A 96 8.42 9.68 -6.23
CA PRO A 96 9.50 10.38 -5.56
C PRO A 96 10.85 9.67 -5.69
N LEU A 97 10.90 8.36 -5.45
CA LEU A 97 12.12 7.57 -5.54
C LEU A 97 12.67 7.53 -6.98
N ALA A 98 11.79 7.34 -7.98
CA ALA A 98 12.17 7.30 -9.38
C ALA A 98 12.75 8.63 -9.88
N ALA A 99 12.23 9.75 -9.38
CA ALA A 99 12.68 11.10 -9.74
C ALA A 99 14.04 11.45 -9.09
N VAL A 100 14.22 11.21 -7.78
CA VAL A 100 15.51 11.49 -7.12
C VAL A 100 16.64 10.59 -7.63
N ALA A 101 16.34 9.34 -7.98
CA ALA A 101 17.30 8.42 -8.59
C ALA A 101 17.78 8.88 -9.97
N ARG A 102 17.07 9.83 -10.60
CA ARG A 102 17.43 10.48 -11.87
C ARG A 102 18.00 11.89 -11.69
N GLY A 103 18.24 12.32 -10.45
CA GLY A 103 18.84 13.61 -10.13
C GLY A 103 17.87 14.81 -10.08
N HIS A 104 16.56 14.57 -10.22
CA HIS A 104 15.55 15.62 -10.17
C HIS A 104 15.18 16.02 -8.74
N GLN A 105 14.58 17.20 -8.58
CA GLN A 105 13.98 17.65 -7.33
C GLN A 105 12.56 17.13 -7.22
N VAL A 106 12.13 16.83 -6.00
CA VAL A 106 10.83 16.24 -5.73
C VAL A 106 10.05 17.03 -4.70
N TYR A 107 8.80 17.30 -5.05
CA TYR A 107 7.74 17.60 -4.09
C TYR A 107 6.86 16.38 -3.94
N ALA A 108 6.69 15.88 -2.72
CA ALA A 108 5.84 14.73 -2.41
C ALA A 108 4.82 15.13 -1.35
N GLN A 109 3.55 14.83 -1.58
CA GLN A 109 2.49 15.14 -0.63
C GLN A 109 1.56 13.96 -0.45
N ASP A 110 1.12 13.73 0.78
CA ASP A 110 0.09 12.76 1.11
C ASP A 110 -0.81 13.29 2.23
N LEU A 111 -2.10 12.96 2.15
CA LEU A 111 -3.06 13.31 3.19
C LEU A 111 -2.81 12.54 4.50
N ASN A 112 -2.27 11.32 4.39
CA ASN A 112 -2.11 10.42 5.52
C ASN A 112 -0.73 10.64 6.19
N PRO A 113 -0.68 10.89 7.51
CA PRO A 113 0.58 11.16 8.22
C PRO A 113 1.55 9.97 8.18
N TRP A 114 1.03 8.74 8.08
CA TRP A 114 1.87 7.54 8.04
C TRP A 114 2.77 7.48 6.80
N PRO A 115 2.25 7.52 5.55
CA PRO A 115 3.10 7.61 4.37
C PRO A 115 3.89 8.91 4.32
N ALA A 116 3.38 10.07 4.75
CA ALA A 116 4.17 11.30 4.77
C ALA A 116 5.44 11.18 5.65
N ALA A 117 5.31 10.63 6.86
CA ALA A 117 6.45 10.31 7.72
C ALA A 117 7.36 9.22 7.11
N GLY A 118 6.76 8.17 6.55
CA GLY A 118 7.47 7.06 5.90
C GLY A 118 8.31 7.51 4.70
N LEU A 119 7.76 8.37 3.84
CA LEU A 119 8.43 8.98 2.68
C LEU A 119 9.64 9.81 3.12
N THR A 120 9.44 10.66 4.13
CA THR A 120 10.51 11.49 4.71
C THR A 120 11.66 10.61 5.19
N ALA A 121 11.36 9.57 5.97
CA ALA A 121 12.37 8.67 6.51
C ALA A 121 13.03 7.80 5.43
N MET A 122 12.27 7.34 4.44
CA MET A 122 12.76 6.51 3.33
C MET A 122 13.71 7.28 2.39
N LEU A 123 13.36 8.52 2.04
CA LEU A 123 14.18 9.34 1.14
C LEU A 123 15.35 10.00 1.89
N GLY A 124 15.20 10.21 3.19
CA GLY A 124 16.23 10.76 4.08
C GLY A 124 17.02 9.68 4.84
N LEU A 125 17.15 8.47 4.29
CA LEU A 125 17.91 7.41 4.94
C LEU A 125 19.38 7.83 5.11
N PRO A 126 19.96 7.69 6.32
CA PRO A 126 21.38 8.00 6.54
C PRO A 126 22.28 6.91 5.94
N ALA A 127 23.58 7.15 5.94
CA ALA A 127 24.58 6.16 5.54
C ALA A 127 24.32 4.75 6.14
N PRO A 128 24.46 3.67 5.35
CA PRO A 128 24.18 2.30 5.81
C PRO A 128 24.89 1.89 7.10
N GLU A 129 26.12 2.37 7.31
CA GLU A 129 26.89 2.05 8.52
C GLU A 129 26.26 2.60 9.80
N LYS A 130 25.71 3.82 9.76
CA LYS A 130 25.00 4.40 10.90
C LYS A 130 23.79 3.55 11.31
N LEU A 131 23.08 2.99 10.33
CA LEU A 131 21.94 2.10 10.56
C LEU A 131 22.39 0.74 11.12
N ARG A 132 23.53 0.19 10.68
CA ARG A 132 24.10 -1.06 11.22
C ARG A 132 24.55 -0.87 12.67
N GLU A 133 25.19 0.26 12.97
CA GLU A 133 25.57 0.63 14.34
C GLU A 133 24.34 0.73 15.24
N ALA A 134 23.32 1.50 14.82
CA ALA A 134 22.07 1.62 15.57
C ALA A 134 21.36 0.28 15.79
N ALA A 135 21.32 -0.58 14.76
CA ALA A 135 20.75 -1.92 14.89
C ALA A 135 21.51 -2.77 15.92
N SER A 136 22.85 -2.71 15.91
CA SER A 136 23.70 -3.43 16.87
C SER A 136 23.52 -2.90 18.29
N THR A 137 23.40 -1.58 18.47
CA THR A 137 23.13 -0.95 19.76
C THR A 137 21.78 -1.38 20.32
N ILE A 138 20.71 -1.36 19.52
CA ILE A 138 19.39 -1.80 19.94
C ILE A 138 19.40 -3.30 20.28
N GLU A 139 20.08 -4.12 19.48
CA GLU A 139 20.24 -5.56 19.74
C GLU A 139 20.84 -5.82 21.12
N GLN A 140 21.92 -5.10 21.46
CA GLN A 140 22.57 -5.21 22.77
C GLN A 140 21.65 -4.79 23.92
N TRP A 141 20.92 -3.68 23.76
CA TRP A 141 20.02 -3.17 24.80
C TRP A 141 18.82 -4.07 25.06
N VAL A 142 18.27 -4.69 24.02
CA VAL A 142 17.02 -5.47 24.12
C VAL A 142 17.27 -6.95 24.41
N HIS A 143 18.51 -7.43 24.30
CA HIS A 143 18.87 -8.85 24.39
C HIS A 143 18.26 -9.54 25.62
N THR A 144 18.48 -9.01 26.83
CA THR A 144 17.97 -9.60 28.07
C THR A 144 16.44 -9.65 28.10
N GLU A 145 15.78 -8.60 27.63
CA GLU A 145 14.32 -8.51 27.61
C GLU A 145 13.72 -9.46 26.56
N VAL A 146 14.37 -9.63 25.40
CA VAL A 146 13.98 -10.61 24.37
C VAL A 146 14.16 -12.05 24.87
N GLU A 147 15.26 -12.36 25.56
CA GLU A 147 15.48 -13.68 26.17
C GLU A 147 14.44 -13.95 27.28
N ALA A 148 14.13 -12.95 28.11
CA ALA A 148 13.08 -13.05 29.11
C ALA A 148 11.70 -13.29 28.47
N ALA A 149 11.38 -12.59 27.37
CA ALA A 149 10.08 -12.68 26.69
C ALA A 149 9.92 -13.92 25.81
N TYR A 150 10.96 -14.37 25.12
CA TYR A 150 10.87 -15.39 24.06
C TYR A 150 11.88 -16.52 24.17
N GLY A 151 12.89 -16.44 25.04
CA GLY A 151 13.89 -17.47 25.21
C GLY A 151 13.28 -18.82 25.61
N THR A 152 13.76 -19.90 25.01
CA THR A 152 13.27 -21.27 25.24
C THR A 152 14.36 -22.30 24.96
N THR A 153 14.05 -23.57 25.18
CA THR A 153 14.90 -24.72 24.88
C THR A 153 14.13 -25.67 23.96
N LEU A 154 14.76 -26.10 22.86
CA LEU A 154 14.18 -27.08 21.94
C LEU A 154 14.21 -28.48 22.58
N THR A 155 13.47 -29.41 21.99
CA THR A 155 13.39 -30.80 22.50
C THR A 155 14.75 -31.50 22.58
N ASP A 156 15.71 -31.10 21.74
CA ASP A 156 17.09 -31.62 21.73
C ASP A 156 18.02 -30.97 22.78
N GLY A 157 17.49 -30.07 23.62
CA GLY A 157 18.27 -29.34 24.63
C GLY A 157 18.96 -28.07 24.11
N THR A 158 18.85 -27.76 22.81
CA THR A 158 19.45 -26.56 22.23
C THR A 158 18.71 -25.31 22.70
N ARG A 159 19.46 -24.29 23.16
CA ARG A 159 18.89 -22.97 23.45
C ARG A 159 18.37 -22.31 22.17
N GLY A 160 17.20 -21.70 22.26
CA GLY A 160 16.59 -21.00 21.15
C GLY A 160 15.58 -19.97 21.61
N VAL A 161 14.75 -19.54 20.68
CA VAL A 161 13.66 -18.59 20.93
C VAL A 161 12.36 -19.12 20.36
N VAL A 162 11.25 -18.74 20.99
CA VAL A 162 9.92 -18.83 20.40
C VAL A 162 9.85 -17.77 19.30
N SER A 163 9.90 -18.21 18.04
CA SER A 163 9.71 -17.36 16.86
C SER A 163 8.25 -16.93 16.70
N HIS A 164 7.31 -17.83 17.01
CA HIS A 164 5.88 -17.56 16.92
C HIS A 164 5.11 -18.30 18.02
N THR A 165 4.15 -17.62 18.63
CA THR A 165 3.17 -18.19 19.58
C THR A 165 1.82 -18.26 18.90
N ILE A 166 1.30 -19.47 18.68
CA ILE A 166 0.05 -19.70 17.94
C ILE A 166 -1.09 -19.81 18.94
N ARG A 167 -2.13 -18.99 18.75
CA ARG A 167 -3.27 -18.86 19.65
C ARG A 167 -4.56 -19.20 18.93
N VAL A 168 -5.48 -19.88 19.61
CA VAL A 168 -6.84 -20.12 19.14
C VAL A 168 -7.84 -19.33 19.99
N ALA A 169 -8.83 -18.73 19.37
CA ALA A 169 -9.94 -18.12 20.08
C ALA A 169 -10.82 -19.22 20.69
N THR A 170 -11.15 -19.08 21.97
CA THR A 170 -12.14 -19.89 22.69
C THR A 170 -13.36 -19.03 22.96
N GLY A 171 -14.59 -19.53 22.80
CA GLY A 171 -15.79 -18.71 23.04
C GLY A 171 -16.98 -19.56 23.45
N GLU A 172 -17.95 -18.95 24.12
CA GLU A 172 -19.18 -19.60 24.56
C GLU A 172 -20.19 -19.67 23.42
N CYS A 173 -20.87 -20.82 23.29
CA CYS A 173 -21.98 -20.95 22.37
C CYS A 173 -23.20 -20.16 22.87
N THR A 174 -23.84 -19.40 21.98
CA THR A 174 -25.01 -18.59 22.35
C THR A 174 -26.26 -19.41 22.68
N GLY A 175 -26.27 -20.70 22.32
CA GLY A 175 -27.38 -21.61 22.61
C GLY A 175 -27.23 -22.39 23.92
N CYS A 176 -26.08 -23.01 24.15
CA CYS A 176 -25.86 -23.89 25.31
C CYS A 176 -24.83 -23.40 26.34
N GLY A 177 -24.19 -22.24 26.12
CA GLY A 177 -23.18 -21.68 27.00
C GLY A 177 -21.84 -22.44 27.03
N ARG A 178 -21.71 -23.58 26.36
CA ARG A 178 -20.46 -24.36 26.35
C ARG A 178 -19.34 -23.57 25.67
N ARG A 179 -18.22 -23.41 26.37
CA ARG A 179 -16.97 -22.84 25.84
C ARG A 179 -16.16 -23.89 25.09
N ALA A 180 -15.66 -23.54 23.90
CA ALA A 180 -14.80 -24.42 23.12
C ALA A 180 -13.77 -23.63 22.29
N ARG A 181 -12.64 -24.27 21.99
CA ARG A 181 -11.64 -23.78 21.03
C ARG A 181 -12.23 -23.77 19.62
N MET A 182 -12.13 -22.63 18.93
CA MET A 182 -12.76 -22.39 17.64
C MET A 182 -11.74 -22.49 16.51
N PHE A 183 -11.21 -23.69 16.24
CA PHE A 183 -10.28 -23.88 15.12
C PHE A 183 -10.96 -23.56 13.78
N PRO A 184 -10.32 -22.79 12.87
CA PRO A 184 -10.90 -22.48 11.56
C PRO A 184 -10.82 -23.65 10.57
N HIS A 185 -9.84 -24.53 10.74
CA HIS A 185 -9.57 -25.66 9.86
C HIS A 185 -9.16 -26.89 10.67
N ALA A 186 -9.29 -28.07 10.05
CA ALA A 186 -8.78 -29.31 10.61
C ALA A 186 -7.25 -29.34 10.69
N LEU A 187 -6.54 -28.93 9.62
CA LEU A 187 -5.10 -28.77 9.67
C LEU A 187 -4.73 -27.45 10.37
N VAL A 188 -4.06 -27.55 11.51
CA VAL A 188 -3.59 -26.39 12.29
C VAL A 188 -2.21 -25.95 11.80
N SER A 189 -1.28 -26.88 11.69
CA SER A 189 0.07 -26.64 11.18
C SER A 189 0.72 -27.94 10.76
N LEU A 190 1.51 -27.94 9.67
CA LEU A 190 2.54 -28.94 9.49
C LEU A 190 3.63 -28.79 10.56
N ARG A 191 4.38 -29.86 10.84
CA ARG A 191 5.54 -29.82 11.75
C ARG A 191 6.80 -29.31 11.06
N VAL A 192 6.91 -29.56 9.76
CA VAL A 192 7.97 -29.05 8.89
C VAL A 192 7.34 -28.40 7.66
N ARG A 193 8.14 -27.66 6.90
CA ARG A 193 7.64 -27.00 5.69
C ARG A 193 7.17 -28.02 4.66
N LYS A 194 6.13 -27.67 3.89
CA LYS A 194 5.53 -28.51 2.85
C LYS A 194 6.57 -29.07 1.86
N GLU A 195 7.60 -28.29 1.56
CA GLU A 195 8.71 -28.61 0.67
C GLU A 195 9.49 -29.84 1.12
N SER A 196 9.55 -30.12 2.43
CA SER A 196 10.17 -31.31 3.00
C SER A 196 9.38 -32.59 2.74
N ARG A 197 8.17 -32.50 2.16
CA ARG A 197 7.26 -33.63 1.84
C ARG A 197 6.96 -34.56 3.02
N ASN A 198 7.13 -34.08 4.26
CA ASN A 198 6.72 -34.82 5.44
C ASN A 198 5.27 -34.44 5.81
N PRO A 199 4.33 -35.38 5.85
CA PRO A 199 2.94 -35.10 6.17
C PRO A 199 2.67 -34.90 7.67
N ASP A 200 3.65 -35.01 8.56
CA ASP A 200 3.49 -34.81 10.01
C ASP A 200 2.91 -33.43 10.34
N ALA A 201 1.83 -33.43 11.13
CA ALA A 201 1.03 -32.26 11.38
C ALA A 201 0.36 -32.25 12.75
N TRP A 202 -0.02 -31.05 13.15
CA TRP A 202 -1.00 -30.78 14.20
C TRP A 202 -2.37 -30.61 13.58
N MET A 203 -3.31 -31.45 14.04
CA MET A 203 -4.69 -31.50 13.59
C MET A 203 -5.64 -31.09 14.71
N ALA A 204 -6.78 -30.53 14.34
CA ALA A 204 -7.87 -30.20 15.23
C ALA A 204 -9.18 -30.84 14.76
N CYS A 205 -9.98 -31.31 15.72
CA CYS A 205 -11.36 -31.70 15.44
C CYS A 205 -12.32 -30.51 15.64
N ARG A 206 -13.52 -30.60 15.05
CA ARG A 206 -14.58 -29.59 15.21
C ARG A 206 -15.04 -29.35 16.66
N ARG A 207 -14.68 -30.24 17.60
CA ARG A 207 -14.98 -30.14 19.03
C ARG A 207 -13.90 -29.40 19.83
N GLY A 208 -12.83 -28.95 19.16
CA GLY A 208 -11.77 -28.16 19.80
C GLY A 208 -10.57 -28.95 20.33
N HIS A 209 -10.50 -30.27 20.13
CA HIS A 209 -9.32 -31.06 20.52
C HIS A 209 -8.21 -30.95 19.48
N LEU A 210 -6.99 -30.67 19.93
CA LEU A 210 -5.74 -30.65 19.16
C LEU A 210 -5.00 -31.99 19.34
N PHE A 211 -4.44 -32.56 18.27
CA PHE A 211 -3.71 -33.81 18.32
C PHE A 211 -2.71 -33.95 17.16
N SER A 212 -1.70 -34.80 17.32
CA SER A 212 -0.74 -35.12 16.26
C SER A 212 -1.31 -36.16 15.29
N ALA A 213 -1.15 -35.95 13.98
CA ALA A 213 -1.51 -36.90 12.93
C ALA A 213 -0.78 -36.57 11.61
N LYS A 214 -1.08 -37.34 10.55
CA LYS A 214 -0.62 -37.06 9.19
C LYS A 214 -1.67 -36.21 8.44
N SER A 215 -1.21 -35.21 7.69
CA SER A 215 -2.05 -34.25 6.94
C SER A 215 -2.66 -34.80 5.65
N ASP A 216 -2.25 -35.99 5.21
CA ASP A 216 -2.69 -36.67 3.99
C ASP A 216 -3.73 -37.78 4.25
N LYS A 217 -4.06 -38.06 5.51
CA LYS A 217 -4.94 -39.16 5.90
C LYS A 217 -6.06 -38.71 6.84
N ARG A 218 -7.26 -39.26 6.62
CA ARG A 218 -8.39 -39.16 7.55
C ARG A 218 -8.05 -39.84 8.86
N ARG A 219 -8.46 -39.26 9.98
CA ARG A 219 -8.21 -39.86 11.30
C ARG A 219 -9.31 -39.51 12.30
N ARG A 220 -9.66 -40.45 13.17
CA ARG A 220 -10.54 -40.16 14.31
C ARG A 220 -9.75 -39.39 15.37
N CYS A 221 -10.36 -38.34 15.89
CA CYS A 221 -9.82 -37.60 17.03
C CYS A 221 -9.60 -38.57 18.21
N PRO A 222 -8.43 -38.58 18.86
CA PRO A 222 -8.14 -39.51 19.95
C PRO A 222 -9.01 -39.24 21.20
N THR A 223 -9.49 -38.02 21.40
CA THR A 223 -10.27 -37.63 22.58
C THR A 223 -11.77 -37.86 22.41
N CYS A 224 -12.33 -37.50 21.25
CA CYS A 224 -13.78 -37.48 21.04
C CYS A 224 -14.26 -38.37 19.88
N HIS A 225 -13.34 -39.09 19.24
CA HIS A 225 -13.57 -40.04 18.15
C HIS A 225 -14.26 -39.50 16.89
N VAL A 226 -14.54 -38.20 16.80
CA VAL A 226 -15.02 -37.53 15.58
C VAL A 226 -14.00 -37.74 14.47
N LEU A 227 -14.48 -38.16 13.29
CA LEU A 227 -13.67 -38.29 12.09
C LEU A 227 -13.22 -36.90 11.61
N VAL A 228 -11.93 -36.73 11.40
CA VAL A 228 -11.30 -35.49 10.95
C VAL A 228 -10.78 -35.67 9.53
N GLU A 229 -11.32 -34.86 8.62
CA GLU A 229 -10.84 -34.69 7.25
C GLU A 229 -9.78 -33.59 7.21
N PRO A 230 -8.55 -33.84 6.72
CA PRO A 230 -7.50 -32.82 6.77
C PRO A 230 -7.82 -31.51 6.04
N THR A 231 -8.66 -31.58 5.02
CA THR A 231 -9.11 -30.44 4.21
C THR A 231 -10.33 -29.72 4.78
N ALA A 232 -10.92 -30.20 5.90
CA ALA A 232 -12.12 -29.60 6.45
C ALA A 232 -11.90 -28.16 6.94
N THR A 233 -12.91 -27.33 6.67
CA THR A 233 -13.03 -25.96 7.18
C THR A 233 -14.18 -25.92 8.17
N TYR A 234 -13.93 -25.40 9.37
CA TYR A 234 -14.89 -25.38 10.47
C TYR A 234 -15.53 -24.02 10.68
N THR A 235 -14.94 -22.94 10.15
CA THR A 235 -15.49 -21.58 10.25
C THR A 235 -15.84 -20.92 8.89
N PRO A 236 -16.51 -21.64 7.95
CA PRO A 236 -16.85 -21.07 6.65
C PRO A 236 -17.74 -19.83 6.83
N LYS A 237 -17.51 -18.80 6.02
CA LYS A 237 -18.27 -17.52 6.06
C LYS A 237 -18.34 -16.90 7.48
N ARG A 238 -17.32 -17.10 8.31
CA ARG A 238 -17.27 -16.62 9.72
C ARG A 238 -18.46 -17.12 10.57
N THR A 239 -18.88 -18.36 10.34
CA THR A 239 -19.89 -19.07 11.15
C THR A 239 -19.30 -20.31 11.77
N ILE A 240 -19.74 -20.70 12.97
CA ILE A 240 -19.28 -21.91 13.66
C ILE A 240 -20.48 -22.68 14.21
N THR A 241 -20.44 -24.01 14.10
CA THR A 241 -21.50 -24.88 14.61
C THR A 241 -21.08 -25.53 15.91
N CYS A 242 -21.87 -25.35 16.98
CA CYS A 242 -21.70 -26.03 18.24
C CYS A 242 -22.17 -27.49 18.18
N GLU A 243 -21.75 -28.31 19.14
CA GLU A 243 -22.24 -29.67 19.31
C GLU A 243 -23.75 -29.76 19.60
N CYS A 244 -24.33 -28.73 20.24
CA CYS A 244 -25.78 -28.66 20.45
C CYS A 244 -26.58 -28.36 19.18
N GLY A 245 -25.91 -28.21 18.02
CA GLY A 245 -26.54 -27.89 16.74
C GLY A 245 -26.66 -26.39 16.46
N LYS A 246 -26.45 -25.52 17.45
CA LYS A 246 -26.49 -24.06 17.25
C LYS A 246 -25.37 -23.60 16.32
N ALA A 247 -25.75 -22.94 15.22
CA ALA A 247 -24.84 -22.19 14.37
C ALA A 247 -24.78 -20.73 14.84
N ASP A 248 -23.58 -20.27 15.19
CA ASP A 248 -23.32 -18.89 15.62
C ASP A 248 -22.48 -18.16 14.57
N ARG A 249 -22.67 -16.85 14.42
CA ARG A 249 -21.65 -16.02 13.77
C ARG A 249 -20.48 -15.88 14.74
N LEU A 250 -19.25 -15.81 14.22
CA LEU A 250 -18.08 -15.59 15.08
C LEU A 250 -18.19 -14.31 15.90
N ALA A 251 -18.78 -13.25 15.32
CA ALA A 251 -19.08 -11.99 16.01
C ALA A 251 -19.97 -12.18 17.25
N ASP A 252 -20.92 -13.12 17.23
CA ASP A 252 -21.81 -13.36 18.37
C ASP A 252 -21.02 -13.97 19.54
N ARG A 253 -20.06 -14.86 19.25
CA ARG A 253 -19.18 -15.49 20.25
C ARG A 253 -18.06 -14.58 20.72
N ALA A 254 -17.65 -13.61 19.90
CA ALA A 254 -16.53 -12.72 20.19
C ALA A 254 -16.72 -11.92 21.48
N LYS A 255 -17.96 -11.70 21.93
CA LYS A 255 -18.28 -11.07 23.22
C LYS A 255 -17.68 -11.80 24.43
N THR A 256 -17.44 -13.10 24.32
CA THR A 256 -16.95 -13.94 25.42
C THR A 256 -15.60 -14.55 25.11
N TRP A 257 -15.00 -14.24 23.96
CA TRP A 257 -13.86 -15.02 23.51
C TRP A 257 -12.58 -14.71 24.28
N ARG A 258 -11.71 -15.70 24.42
CA ARG A 258 -10.37 -15.59 25.02
C ARG A 258 -9.37 -16.29 24.14
N TRP A 259 -8.15 -15.77 24.05
CA TRP A 259 -7.09 -16.36 23.26
C TRP A 259 -6.30 -17.36 24.09
N GLU A 260 -6.19 -18.59 23.60
CA GLU A 260 -5.47 -19.67 24.26
C GLU A 260 -4.27 -20.09 23.41
N ILE A 261 -3.08 -20.21 24.02
CA ILE A 261 -1.88 -20.70 23.36
C ILE A 261 -2.02 -22.21 23.10
N ILE A 262 -1.81 -22.65 21.87
CA ILE A 262 -1.97 -24.06 21.49
C ILE A 262 -0.68 -24.69 20.95
N LEU A 263 0.16 -23.89 20.29
CA LEU A 263 1.41 -24.33 19.68
C LEU A 263 2.41 -23.19 19.76
N VAL A 264 3.69 -23.52 19.76
CA VAL A 264 4.80 -22.59 19.59
C VAL A 264 5.72 -23.08 18.48
N ASP A 265 6.29 -22.14 17.74
CA ASP A 265 7.35 -22.36 16.77
C ASP A 265 8.67 -21.97 17.43
N ARG A 266 9.42 -22.98 17.89
CA ARG A 266 10.74 -22.79 18.49
C ARG A 266 11.80 -22.84 17.41
N SER A 267 12.82 -22.02 17.60
CA SER A 267 13.91 -21.92 16.62
C SER A 267 15.24 -21.63 17.26
N SER A 268 16.26 -22.30 16.74
CA SER A 268 17.66 -21.95 16.91
C SER A 268 18.30 -21.68 15.53
N ARG A 269 19.63 -21.47 15.51
CA ARG A 269 20.40 -21.33 14.27
C ARG A 269 20.34 -22.60 13.41
N THR A 270 20.27 -23.77 14.04
CA THR A 270 20.40 -25.08 13.37
C THR A 270 19.10 -25.86 13.32
N ALA A 271 18.17 -25.61 14.26
CA ALA A 271 16.95 -26.40 14.43
C ALA A 271 15.69 -25.53 14.47
N ARG A 272 14.55 -26.19 14.22
CA ARG A 272 13.21 -25.61 14.28
C ARG A 272 12.19 -26.71 14.61
N GLU A 273 11.28 -26.41 15.51
CA GLU A 273 10.17 -27.31 15.85
C GLU A 273 8.88 -26.53 16.09
N VAL A 274 7.77 -27.08 15.60
CA VAL A 274 6.42 -26.58 15.90
C VAL A 274 5.73 -27.63 16.75
N ASP A 275 5.55 -27.34 18.04
CA ASP A 275 5.02 -28.28 19.02
C ASP A 275 4.14 -27.59 20.07
N ILE A 276 3.53 -28.38 20.96
CA ILE A 276 2.79 -27.92 22.13
C ILE A 276 3.76 -27.12 23.02
N PRO A 277 3.36 -25.94 23.53
CA PRO A 277 4.19 -25.16 24.44
C PRO A 277 4.39 -25.88 25.78
N THR A 278 5.55 -25.67 26.39
CA THR A 278 5.79 -26.04 27.79
C THR A 278 5.03 -25.11 28.74
N ASP A 279 4.87 -25.51 29.99
CA ASP A 279 4.21 -24.66 30.99
C ASP A 279 4.97 -23.34 31.20
N ALA A 280 6.30 -23.39 31.25
CA ALA A 280 7.14 -22.19 31.32
C ALA A 280 6.95 -21.24 30.14
N GLU A 281 6.74 -21.75 28.91
CA GLU A 281 6.46 -20.91 27.75
C GLU A 281 5.07 -20.27 27.83
N ARG A 282 4.07 -20.97 28.38
CA ARG A 282 2.72 -20.43 28.60
C ARG A 282 2.74 -19.33 29.65
N GLU A 283 3.33 -19.61 30.80
CA GLU A 283 3.49 -18.67 31.92
C GLU A 283 4.25 -17.43 31.46
N LYS A 284 5.35 -17.60 30.73
CA LYS A 284 6.10 -16.50 30.16
C LYS A 284 5.28 -15.69 29.17
N ALA A 285 4.54 -16.32 28.26
CA ALA A 285 3.78 -15.59 27.23
C ALA A 285 2.58 -14.81 27.79
N ASP A 286 1.91 -15.36 28.82
CA ASP A 286 0.72 -14.78 29.44
C ASP A 286 1.01 -14.18 30.84
N SER A 287 2.28 -13.91 31.15
CA SER A 287 2.71 -13.34 32.45
C SER A 287 2.07 -11.96 32.68
N GLY A 288 1.57 -11.73 33.89
CA GLY A 288 1.07 -10.43 34.34
C GLY A 288 2.17 -9.37 34.59
N GLU A 289 3.43 -9.73 34.36
CA GLU A 289 4.57 -8.80 34.38
C GLU A 289 4.63 -7.93 33.11
N TRP A 290 4.08 -8.42 31.99
CA TRP A 290 3.97 -7.63 30.77
C TRP A 290 2.90 -6.56 30.95
N ARG A 291 3.32 -5.38 31.38
CA ARG A 291 2.43 -4.25 31.65
C ARG A 291 2.64 -3.15 30.60
N PRO A 292 2.03 -3.28 29.41
CA PRO A 292 2.05 -2.20 28.44
C PRO A 292 1.25 -1.01 28.96
N VAL A 293 1.80 0.20 28.80
CA VAL A 293 1.26 1.43 29.41
C VAL A 293 0.72 2.41 28.38
N GLN A 294 1.14 2.29 27.11
CA GLN A 294 0.85 3.31 26.10
C GLN A 294 -0.55 3.18 25.55
N ASP A 295 -1.28 4.29 25.47
CA ASP A 295 -2.62 4.28 24.89
C ASP A 295 -2.59 4.52 23.38
N LEU A 296 -2.98 3.50 22.60
CA LEU A 296 -3.07 3.58 21.15
C LEU A 296 -4.39 4.19 20.65
N GLY A 297 -5.38 4.37 21.52
CA GLY A 297 -6.65 5.00 21.19
C GLY A 297 -7.70 4.06 20.58
N PRO A 298 -8.93 4.57 20.38
CA PRO A 298 -10.06 3.77 19.89
C PRO A 298 -9.92 3.39 18.41
N VAL A 299 -10.51 2.25 18.03
CA VAL A 299 -10.74 1.90 16.63
C VAL A 299 -11.96 2.69 16.14
N PRO A 300 -11.81 3.61 15.17
CA PRO A 300 -12.93 4.39 14.64
C PRO A 300 -13.89 3.49 13.84
N PRO A 301 -15.20 3.81 13.81
CA PRO A 301 -16.13 3.12 12.92
C PRO A 301 -15.80 3.43 11.46
N GLY A 302 -15.95 2.43 10.60
CA GLY A 302 -15.57 2.49 9.19
C GLY A 302 -15.91 1.18 8.48
N GLN A 303 -15.72 1.13 7.18
CA GLN A 303 -16.06 -0.03 6.36
C GLN A 303 -15.21 -1.25 6.74
N GLU A 304 -13.89 -1.08 6.79
CA GLU A 304 -12.91 -2.13 7.13
C GLU A 304 -12.80 -2.35 8.63
N THR A 305 -12.80 -1.29 9.45
CA THR A 305 -12.72 -1.41 10.92
C THR A 305 -13.98 -2.02 11.53
N SER A 306 -15.12 -2.02 10.84
CA SER A 306 -16.36 -2.67 11.30
C SER A 306 -16.16 -4.16 11.62
N VAL A 307 -15.23 -4.86 10.94
CA VAL A 307 -14.94 -6.26 11.25
C VAL A 307 -14.24 -6.39 12.61
N LEU A 308 -13.37 -5.45 12.97
CA LEU A 308 -12.66 -5.44 14.24
C LEU A 308 -13.64 -5.21 15.40
N ILE A 309 -14.44 -4.14 15.28
CA ILE A 309 -15.41 -3.73 16.32
C ILE A 309 -16.44 -4.83 16.58
N ARG A 310 -16.99 -5.45 15.52
CA ARG A 310 -17.94 -6.56 15.65
C ARG A 310 -17.37 -7.78 16.36
N HIS A 311 -16.05 -7.93 16.39
CA HIS A 311 -15.37 -9.01 17.08
C HIS A 311 -14.68 -8.56 18.37
N GLY A 312 -15.08 -7.42 18.92
CA GLY A 312 -14.68 -7.01 20.27
C GLY A 312 -13.37 -6.24 20.34
N PHE A 313 -12.69 -5.99 19.23
CA PHE A 313 -11.54 -5.08 19.17
C PHE A 313 -12.05 -3.64 19.08
N ARG A 314 -12.00 -2.91 20.20
CA ARG A 314 -12.52 -1.54 20.31
C ARG A 314 -11.41 -0.49 20.34
N ARG A 315 -10.19 -0.91 20.68
CA ARG A 315 -9.00 -0.06 20.73
C ARG A 315 -7.86 -0.71 19.97
N TRP A 316 -6.95 0.09 19.42
CA TRP A 316 -5.86 -0.44 18.59
C TRP A 316 -4.93 -1.38 19.37
N GLN A 317 -4.79 -1.20 20.68
CA GLN A 317 -4.05 -2.11 21.55
C GLN A 317 -4.68 -3.50 21.69
N ASP A 318 -5.99 -3.65 21.46
CA ASP A 318 -6.67 -4.93 21.60
C ASP A 318 -6.18 -5.94 20.54
N LEU A 319 -5.49 -5.46 19.50
CA LEU A 319 -4.95 -6.28 18.42
C LEU A 319 -3.69 -7.08 18.81
N TYR A 320 -3.11 -6.80 19.98
CA TYR A 320 -1.81 -7.32 20.41
C TYR A 320 -1.93 -8.04 21.76
N PRO A 321 -1.31 -9.22 21.93
CA PRO A 321 -1.05 -9.78 23.25
C PRO A 321 -0.19 -8.83 24.09
N ASP A 322 -0.38 -8.82 25.42
CA ASP A 322 0.31 -7.88 26.31
C ASP A 322 1.83 -7.98 26.24
N ARG A 323 2.39 -9.20 26.14
CA ARG A 323 3.82 -9.42 25.91
C ARG A 323 4.32 -8.73 24.64
N GLN A 324 3.60 -8.90 23.54
CA GLN A 324 3.99 -8.31 22.26
C GLN A 324 3.94 -6.79 22.33
N ARG A 325 2.86 -6.23 22.91
CA ARG A 325 2.68 -4.79 23.06
C ARG A 325 3.76 -4.18 23.94
N HIS A 326 4.07 -4.80 25.09
CA HIS A 326 5.13 -4.36 25.97
C HIS A 326 6.48 -4.29 25.25
N MET A 327 6.84 -5.35 24.51
CA MET A 327 8.10 -5.37 23.75
C MET A 327 8.14 -4.33 22.62
N LEU A 328 7.02 -4.06 21.94
CA LEU A 328 6.93 -3.00 20.93
C LEU A 328 7.10 -1.60 21.56
N GLU A 329 6.41 -1.31 22.67
CA GLU A 329 6.55 -0.04 23.41
C GLU A 329 8.00 0.16 23.86
N ARG A 330 8.64 -0.90 24.36
CA ARG A 330 10.04 -0.88 24.77
C ARG A 330 10.97 -0.59 23.60
N MET A 331 10.82 -1.30 22.49
CA MET A 331 11.67 -1.12 21.31
C MET A 331 11.53 0.27 20.73
N LEU A 332 10.32 0.84 20.76
CA LEU A 332 10.09 2.20 20.27
C LEU A 332 10.85 3.22 21.15
N LYS A 333 10.80 3.05 22.46
CA LYS A 333 11.59 3.86 23.41
C LYS A 333 13.10 3.73 23.17
N LEU A 334 13.59 2.52 22.91
CA LEU A 334 15.02 2.29 22.63
C LEU A 334 15.45 2.90 21.28
N ALA A 335 14.61 2.79 20.25
CA ALA A 335 14.86 3.41 18.94
C ALA A 335 14.99 4.94 19.06
N GLY A 336 14.15 5.58 19.88
CA GLY A 336 14.22 7.02 20.18
C GLY A 336 15.53 7.49 20.84
N SER A 337 16.37 6.58 21.33
CA SER A 337 17.63 6.89 22.01
C SER A 337 18.86 6.24 21.38
N CYS A 338 18.72 5.55 20.24
CA CYS A 338 19.80 4.74 19.67
C CYS A 338 20.92 5.55 19.00
N SER A 339 20.70 6.85 18.75
CA SER A 339 21.66 7.73 18.10
C SER A 339 21.36 9.20 18.40
N ASN A 340 22.37 10.06 18.27
CA ASN A 340 22.20 11.52 18.26
C ASN A 340 21.83 12.07 16.87
N ASP A 341 21.90 11.23 15.83
CA ASP A 341 21.50 11.60 14.47
C ASP A 341 19.97 11.43 14.31
N PRO A 342 19.20 12.52 14.11
CA PRO A 342 17.76 12.44 13.99
C PRO A 342 17.28 11.58 12.80
N ALA A 343 18.07 11.46 11.74
CA ALA A 343 17.71 10.61 10.60
C ALA A 343 17.80 9.12 10.95
N VAL A 344 18.79 8.75 11.76
CA VAL A 344 18.93 7.38 12.28
C VAL A 344 17.77 7.05 13.20
N VAL A 345 17.44 7.94 14.15
CA VAL A 345 16.31 7.76 15.07
C VAL A 345 14.98 7.60 14.32
N ARG A 346 14.67 8.49 13.36
CA ARG A 346 13.45 8.37 12.54
C ARG A 346 13.39 7.04 11.79
N ALA A 347 14.51 6.59 11.22
CA ALA A 347 14.57 5.34 10.47
C ALA A 347 14.35 4.12 11.38
N THR A 348 14.95 4.08 12.57
CA THR A 348 14.79 2.97 13.51
C THR A 348 13.38 2.95 14.12
N GLU A 349 12.80 4.10 14.44
CA GLU A 349 11.40 4.21 14.87
C GLU A 349 10.44 3.70 13.78
N LEU A 350 10.67 4.07 12.52
CA LEU A 350 9.90 3.54 11.38
C LEU A 350 9.96 2.02 11.30
N ALA A 351 11.13 1.42 11.57
CA ALA A 351 11.30 -0.04 11.60
C ALA A 351 10.44 -0.69 12.70
N VAL A 352 10.43 -0.09 13.90
CA VAL A 352 9.65 -0.58 15.03
C VAL A 352 8.16 -0.44 14.75
N VAL A 353 7.69 0.75 14.36
CA VAL A 353 6.29 1.02 14.04
C VAL A 353 5.81 0.12 12.90
N GLY A 354 6.63 -0.03 11.85
CA GLY A 354 6.31 -0.93 10.74
C GLY A 354 6.11 -2.39 11.18
N SER A 355 6.81 -2.84 12.22
CA SER A 355 6.63 -4.21 12.75
C SER A 355 5.28 -4.42 13.42
N ALA A 356 4.61 -3.34 13.85
CA ALA A 356 3.31 -3.40 14.48
C ALA A 356 2.18 -3.84 13.52
N GLU A 357 2.41 -3.90 12.21
CA GLU A 357 1.47 -4.55 11.27
C GLU A 357 1.24 -6.03 11.61
N MET A 358 2.21 -6.65 12.30
CA MET A 358 2.18 -8.05 12.72
C MET A 358 1.44 -8.21 14.06
N ALA A 359 0.26 -7.60 14.20
CA ALA A 359 -0.53 -7.64 15.42
C ALA A 359 -0.96 -9.06 15.80
N GLY A 360 -0.57 -9.56 16.98
CA GLY A 360 -0.60 -10.99 17.32
C GLY A 360 -1.98 -11.63 17.44
N HIS A 361 -3.05 -10.84 17.66
CA HIS A 361 -4.42 -11.32 17.66
C HIS A 361 -5.10 -11.28 16.28
N LEU A 362 -4.45 -10.69 15.27
CA LEU A 362 -4.94 -10.64 13.89
C LEU A 362 -4.01 -11.30 12.87
N SER A 363 -2.73 -11.43 13.20
CA SER A 363 -1.74 -12.01 12.30
C SER A 363 -2.05 -13.48 12.06
N ARG A 364 -1.87 -13.92 10.82
CA ARG A 364 -2.32 -15.24 10.35
C ARG A 364 -1.17 -16.21 10.26
N TRP A 365 -1.44 -17.48 10.56
CA TRP A 365 -0.47 -18.57 10.41
C TRP A 365 -0.64 -19.30 9.07
N ASP A 366 0.44 -19.40 8.31
CA ASP A 366 0.53 -20.32 7.18
C ASP A 366 0.83 -21.73 7.67
N ARG A 367 -0.21 -22.56 7.74
CA ARG A 367 -0.13 -23.94 8.19
C ARG A 367 0.72 -24.86 7.31
N PHE A 368 1.14 -24.44 6.11
CA PHE A 368 1.93 -25.25 5.19
C PHE A 368 3.39 -24.82 5.12
N TYR A 369 3.64 -23.51 5.08
CA TYR A 369 4.98 -22.94 4.92
C TYR A 369 5.59 -22.44 6.24
N LEU A 370 4.81 -22.52 7.32
CA LEU A 370 5.23 -22.17 8.68
C LEU A 370 5.75 -20.74 8.74
N LYS A 371 4.90 -19.79 8.36
CA LYS A 371 5.20 -18.36 8.37
C LYS A 371 3.99 -17.58 8.84
N SER A 372 4.21 -16.49 9.56
CA SER A 372 3.17 -15.53 9.86
C SER A 372 2.89 -14.63 8.65
N PHE A 373 1.72 -14.00 8.65
CA PHE A 373 1.32 -12.94 7.73
C PHE A 373 0.73 -11.78 8.53
N GLU A 374 0.93 -10.57 8.02
CA GLU A 374 0.44 -9.34 8.59
C GLU A 374 -1.10 -9.32 8.78
N SER A 375 -1.55 -8.48 9.72
CA SER A 375 -2.98 -8.31 10.04
C SER A 375 -3.79 -7.69 8.88
N MET A 376 -3.12 -6.93 8.00
CA MET A 376 -3.72 -6.21 6.88
C MET A 376 -3.22 -6.77 5.54
N ALA A 377 -3.92 -7.77 5.02
CA ALA A 377 -3.52 -8.50 3.80
C ALA A 377 -4.68 -8.56 2.80
N GLY A 378 -4.39 -8.29 1.52
CA GLY A 378 -5.40 -8.19 0.46
C GLY A 378 -6.39 -7.04 0.72
N HIS A 379 -5.85 -5.90 1.16
CA HIS A 379 -6.55 -4.62 1.38
C HIS A 379 -7.68 -4.65 2.41
N ARG A 380 -7.55 -5.48 3.45
CA ARG A 380 -8.56 -5.65 4.52
C ARG A 380 -7.96 -6.13 5.82
N PHE A 381 -8.67 -5.91 6.93
CA PHE A 381 -8.39 -6.59 8.20
C PHE A 381 -8.85 -8.05 8.14
N ASN A 382 -7.90 -8.97 8.06
CA ASN A 382 -8.21 -10.38 7.85
C ASN A 382 -8.35 -11.14 9.17
N LEU A 383 -9.55 -11.08 9.74
CA LEU A 383 -9.86 -11.76 11.00
C LEU A 383 -10.02 -13.28 10.83
N THR A 384 -9.35 -14.03 11.71
CA THR A 384 -9.45 -15.48 11.88
C THR A 384 -9.49 -15.85 13.36
N THR A 385 -9.95 -17.05 13.71
CA THR A 385 -9.94 -17.58 15.08
C THR A 385 -8.66 -18.34 15.43
N LEU A 386 -7.70 -18.41 14.51
CA LEU A 386 -6.34 -18.93 14.74
C LEU A 386 -5.34 -17.84 14.39
N ALA A 387 -4.84 -17.17 15.42
CA ALA A 387 -3.92 -16.05 15.29
C ALA A 387 -2.50 -16.48 15.69
N VAL A 388 -1.51 -15.69 15.28
CA VAL A 388 -0.11 -15.94 15.59
C VAL A 388 0.56 -14.66 16.07
N GLU A 389 1.13 -14.72 17.25
CA GLU A 389 1.97 -13.66 17.82
C GLU A 389 3.43 -13.92 17.42
N PRO A 390 4.03 -13.09 16.55
CA PRO A 390 5.45 -13.22 16.22
C PRO A 390 6.32 -12.61 17.32
N ASN A 391 7.54 -13.14 17.45
CA ASN A 391 8.60 -12.49 18.19
C ASN A 391 8.89 -11.09 17.60
N VAL A 392 8.79 -10.06 18.44
CA VAL A 392 8.91 -8.66 18.00
C VAL A 392 10.29 -8.35 17.42
N TRP A 393 11.37 -8.78 18.08
CA TRP A 393 12.75 -8.56 17.59
C TRP A 393 13.04 -9.45 16.38
N GLY A 394 12.69 -10.74 16.52
CA GLY A 394 12.96 -11.81 15.57
C GLY A 394 14.06 -12.76 16.04
N GLY A 395 14.01 -13.99 15.56
CA GLY A 395 15.08 -14.98 15.76
C GLY A 395 16.06 -15.00 14.57
N VAL A 396 17.25 -15.57 14.78
CA VAL A 396 18.30 -15.67 13.74
C VAL A 396 17.73 -16.32 12.47
N GLY A 397 17.68 -15.55 11.37
CA GLY A 397 17.21 -16.01 10.06
C GLY A 397 15.72 -16.36 9.98
N ARG A 398 14.90 -16.06 11.01
CA ARG A 398 13.48 -16.47 11.09
C ARG A 398 12.55 -15.30 11.46
N GLY A 399 11.24 -15.55 11.48
CA GLY A 399 10.20 -14.53 11.63
C GLY A 399 9.78 -13.88 10.31
N ARG A 400 8.75 -13.03 10.33
CA ARG A 400 8.36 -12.13 9.22
C ARG A 400 7.96 -10.80 9.87
N GLY A 401 8.30 -9.68 9.23
CA GLY A 401 7.90 -8.36 9.70
C GLY A 401 8.49 -7.94 11.06
N THR A 402 9.53 -8.63 11.56
CA THR A 402 10.16 -8.34 12.85
C THR A 402 11.05 -7.10 12.76
N VAL A 403 11.36 -6.48 13.91
CA VAL A 403 12.17 -5.25 13.98
C VAL A 403 13.56 -5.47 13.36
N LEU A 404 14.27 -6.53 13.73
CA LEU A 404 15.60 -6.82 13.16
C LEU A 404 15.58 -6.96 11.64
N ARG A 405 14.54 -7.60 11.08
CA ARG A 405 14.41 -7.74 9.62
C ARG A 405 14.15 -6.41 8.94
N ARG A 406 13.36 -5.52 9.57
CA ARG A 406 13.09 -4.18 9.06
C ARG A 406 14.32 -3.28 9.13
N LEU A 407 15.11 -3.36 10.22
CA LEU A 407 16.41 -2.68 10.32
C LEU A 407 17.37 -3.13 9.21
N ASN A 408 17.49 -4.44 8.98
CA ASN A 408 18.31 -4.98 7.88
C ASN A 408 17.80 -4.51 6.50
N GLN A 409 16.48 -4.39 6.32
CA GLN A 409 15.89 -3.86 5.09
C GLN A 409 16.21 -2.37 4.92
N LEU A 410 16.25 -1.58 5.99
CA LEU A 410 16.67 -0.16 5.94
C LEU A 410 18.13 -0.03 5.53
N VAL A 411 19.02 -0.86 6.08
CA VAL A 411 20.44 -0.90 5.66
C VAL A 411 20.57 -1.20 4.17
N LYS A 412 19.84 -2.21 3.66
CA LYS A 412 19.79 -2.53 2.22
C LYS A 412 19.27 -1.35 1.40
N SER A 413 18.23 -0.67 1.90
CA SER A 413 17.59 0.45 1.21
C SER A 413 18.48 1.69 1.17
N ALA A 414 19.20 1.99 2.25
CA ALA A 414 20.17 3.08 2.30
C ALA A 414 21.33 2.84 1.34
N ALA A 415 21.83 1.60 1.26
CA ALA A 415 22.90 1.25 0.33
C ALA A 415 22.46 1.42 -1.12
N TRP A 416 21.25 0.93 -1.44
CA TRP A 416 20.64 1.11 -2.76
C TRP A 416 20.45 2.59 -3.11
N LEU A 417 19.93 3.39 -2.16
CA LEU A 417 19.67 4.81 -2.40
C LEU A 417 20.98 5.55 -2.70
N HIS A 418 22.00 5.32 -1.87
CA HIS A 418 23.33 5.90 -2.05
C HIS A 418 23.97 5.50 -3.40
N GLU A 419 23.85 4.23 -3.79
CA GLU A 419 24.33 3.74 -5.09
C GLU A 419 23.63 4.45 -6.26
N LYS A 420 22.32 4.71 -6.15
CA LYS A 420 21.52 5.31 -7.23
C LYS A 420 21.65 6.82 -7.33
N THR A 421 21.80 7.52 -6.21
CA THR A 421 21.88 8.99 -6.18
C THR A 421 23.31 9.50 -6.20
N GLY A 422 24.28 8.66 -5.83
CA GLY A 422 25.69 9.04 -5.67
C GLY A 422 25.98 9.98 -4.49
N ARG A 423 24.97 10.30 -3.68
CA ARG A 423 25.07 11.22 -2.52
C ARG A 423 23.92 11.07 -1.55
N GLU A 424 24.08 11.60 -0.33
CA GLU A 424 22.96 11.76 0.59
C GLU A 424 21.99 12.85 0.08
N LEU A 425 20.69 12.59 0.21
CA LEU A 425 19.65 13.52 -0.20
C LEU A 425 19.32 14.51 0.93
N HIS A 426 19.18 15.78 0.58
CA HIS A 426 18.65 16.79 1.48
C HIS A 426 17.12 16.73 1.46
N VAL A 427 16.54 16.15 2.51
CA VAL A 427 15.09 15.94 2.63
C VAL A 427 14.51 16.86 3.70
N GLN A 428 13.50 17.63 3.32
CA GLN A 428 12.69 18.46 4.21
C GLN A 428 11.32 17.82 4.41
N GLY A 429 10.98 17.42 5.63
CA GLY A 429 9.61 16.98 5.93
C GLY A 429 9.47 16.08 7.16
N PRO A 430 8.26 15.55 7.40
CA PRO A 430 7.03 16.01 6.74
C PRO A 430 6.69 17.43 7.23
N LEU A 431 6.42 18.34 6.31
CA LEU A 431 5.86 19.66 6.62
C LEU A 431 4.33 19.57 6.65
N ILE A 432 3.65 20.53 7.27
CA ILE A 432 2.19 20.66 7.16
C ILE A 432 1.86 21.57 5.97
N SER A 433 0.78 21.32 5.24
CA SER A 433 0.39 22.06 4.02
C SER A 433 0.20 23.59 4.15
N ASN A 434 0.15 24.14 5.37
CA ASN A 434 0.05 25.58 5.63
C ASN A 434 1.39 26.21 6.06
N THR A 435 2.47 25.43 6.04
CA THR A 435 3.81 25.91 6.43
C THR A 435 4.33 26.85 5.34
N PRO A 436 4.74 28.09 5.68
CA PRO A 436 5.47 28.93 4.73
C PRO A 436 6.75 28.23 4.29
N VAL A 437 6.99 28.14 2.98
CA VAL A 437 8.18 27.47 2.44
C VAL A 437 8.94 28.36 1.47
N GLU A 438 10.25 28.20 1.48
CA GLU A 438 11.14 28.75 0.47
C GLU A 438 11.09 27.91 -0.82
N ALA A 439 11.70 28.45 -1.88
CA ALA A 439 11.91 27.72 -3.12
C ALA A 439 12.69 26.40 -2.87
N MET A 440 12.51 25.42 -3.76
CA MET A 440 13.11 24.10 -3.62
C MET A 440 14.63 24.07 -3.72
N ASN A 441 15.30 25.16 -4.10
CA ASN A 441 16.73 25.23 -4.45
C ASN A 441 17.70 24.54 -3.46
N ALA A 442 17.43 24.59 -2.15
CA ALA A 442 18.28 23.99 -1.12
C ALA A 442 17.98 22.50 -0.84
N TRP A 443 16.90 21.96 -1.39
CA TRP A 443 16.33 20.66 -1.04
C TRP A 443 16.22 19.76 -2.27
N ASP A 444 16.53 18.49 -2.08
CA ASP A 444 16.29 17.48 -3.11
C ASP A 444 14.87 16.98 -3.05
N VAL A 445 14.34 16.86 -1.83
CA VAL A 445 13.00 16.37 -1.57
C VAL A 445 12.32 17.26 -0.55
N ARG A 446 11.09 17.64 -0.83
CA ARG A 446 10.16 18.19 0.15
C ARG A 446 8.98 17.23 0.30
N VAL A 447 8.73 16.78 1.53
CA VAL A 447 7.59 15.95 1.87
C VAL A 447 6.59 16.76 2.68
N VAL A 448 5.31 16.69 2.32
CA VAL A 448 4.23 17.43 2.96
C VAL A 448 3.10 16.47 3.38
N GLU A 449 2.63 16.64 4.60
CA GLU A 449 1.38 16.08 5.10
C GLU A 449 0.26 17.10 4.86
N GLY A 450 -0.78 16.69 4.12
CA GLY A 450 -1.98 17.49 3.93
C GLY A 450 -2.74 17.19 2.64
N SER A 451 -3.92 17.78 2.49
CA SER A 451 -4.80 17.59 1.31
C SER A 451 -4.15 18.12 0.03
N SER A 452 -4.18 17.33 -1.03
CA SER A 452 -3.75 17.70 -2.38
C SER A 452 -4.55 18.86 -2.99
N GLU A 453 -5.63 19.30 -2.34
CA GLU A 453 -6.36 20.53 -2.66
C GLU A 453 -5.51 21.80 -2.42
N GLN A 454 -4.42 21.68 -1.65
CA GLN A 454 -3.49 22.77 -1.39
C GLN A 454 -2.05 22.24 -1.29
N MET A 455 -1.17 22.78 -2.13
CA MET A 455 0.26 22.53 -2.14
C MET A 455 1.00 23.79 -1.70
N VAL A 456 2.08 23.62 -0.91
CA VAL A 456 2.93 24.76 -0.49
C VAL A 456 3.80 25.31 -1.63
N LEU A 457 3.66 24.77 -2.83
CA LEU A 457 4.42 25.18 -4.01
C LEU A 457 3.91 26.52 -4.58
N PRO A 458 4.81 27.40 -5.04
CA PRO A 458 4.42 28.60 -5.78
C PRO A 458 3.67 28.27 -7.07
N SER A 459 2.90 29.23 -7.58
CA SER A 459 2.31 29.11 -8.90
C SER A 459 3.39 29.03 -9.98
N ASP A 460 3.10 28.36 -11.09
CA ASP A 460 3.97 28.27 -12.27
C ASP A 460 5.42 27.83 -11.97
N SER A 461 5.60 26.90 -11.02
CA SER A 461 6.92 26.48 -10.51
C SER A 461 7.29 25.03 -10.85
N VAL A 462 6.31 24.17 -11.12
CA VAL A 462 6.48 22.73 -11.35
C VAL A 462 6.62 22.43 -12.83
N HIS A 463 7.61 21.61 -13.17
CA HIS A 463 7.82 21.15 -14.55
C HIS A 463 6.91 19.97 -14.88
N LEU A 464 6.82 19.00 -13.97
CA LEU A 464 6.03 17.78 -14.15
C LEU A 464 5.27 17.46 -12.86
N VAL A 465 3.94 17.47 -12.91
CA VAL A 465 3.12 16.81 -11.88
C VAL A 465 2.92 15.38 -12.34
N LEU A 466 3.64 14.43 -11.74
CA LEU A 466 3.49 12.99 -12.02
C LEU A 466 2.90 12.32 -10.78
N THR A 467 1.74 11.69 -10.90
CA THR A 467 1.04 11.15 -9.72
C THR A 467 0.16 9.93 -10.04
N ASP A 468 -0.27 9.20 -9.01
CA ASP A 468 -1.23 8.09 -9.10
C ASP A 468 -2.31 8.24 -8.02
N PRO A 469 -3.38 9.00 -8.30
CA PRO A 469 -4.44 9.23 -7.33
C PRO A 469 -5.18 7.95 -6.91
N PRO A 470 -5.79 7.93 -5.71
CA PRO A 470 -6.61 6.80 -5.29
C PRO A 470 -7.95 6.84 -6.05
N TYR A 471 -8.10 6.01 -7.08
CA TYR A 471 -9.28 6.06 -7.95
C TYR A 471 -10.28 4.96 -7.68
N HIS A 472 -11.36 5.28 -6.97
CA HIS A 472 -12.48 4.36 -6.73
C HIS A 472 -12.04 2.97 -6.23
N ASP A 473 -10.81 2.87 -5.70
CA ASP A 473 -10.24 1.65 -5.18
C ASP A 473 -11.01 1.33 -3.90
N ASP A 474 -11.44 0.08 -3.72
CA ASP A 474 -12.21 -0.32 -2.53
C ASP A 474 -11.37 -0.25 -1.23
N VAL A 475 -10.10 0.16 -1.34
CA VAL A 475 -9.12 0.20 -0.26
C VAL A 475 -9.32 1.43 0.61
N GLN A 476 -9.68 1.18 1.86
CA GLN A 476 -9.82 2.21 2.89
C GLN A 476 -8.46 2.50 3.54
N TYR A 477 -7.61 3.29 2.87
CA TYR A 477 -6.23 3.54 3.32
C TYR A 477 -6.15 4.15 4.73
N ALA A 478 -7.00 5.13 5.06
CA ALA A 478 -7.07 5.72 6.41
C ALA A 478 -7.41 4.71 7.50
N GLU A 479 -8.30 3.76 7.21
CA GLU A 479 -8.71 2.70 8.13
C GLU A 479 -7.59 1.67 8.32
N LEU A 480 -6.97 1.24 7.23
CA LEU A 480 -5.88 0.26 7.26
C LEU A 480 -4.60 0.85 7.88
N SER A 481 -4.29 2.12 7.67
CA SER A 481 -3.10 2.73 8.31
C SER A 481 -3.30 3.03 9.80
N GLY A 482 -4.54 2.93 10.31
CA GLY A 482 -4.91 3.25 11.70
C GLY A 482 -3.99 2.66 12.78
N PRO A 483 -3.71 1.35 12.80
CA PRO A 483 -2.78 0.78 13.77
C PRO A 483 -1.38 1.38 13.67
N LEU A 484 -0.86 1.59 12.45
CA LEU A 484 0.47 2.15 12.22
C LEU A 484 0.55 3.61 12.68
N ARG A 485 -0.50 4.41 12.41
CA ARG A 485 -0.61 5.79 12.90
C ARG A 485 -0.67 5.85 14.42
N ALA A 486 -1.42 4.95 15.06
CA ALA A 486 -1.52 4.88 16.50
C ALA A 486 -0.15 4.62 17.17
N TRP A 487 0.66 3.74 16.59
CA TRP A 487 2.02 3.49 17.04
C TRP A 487 2.99 4.63 16.68
N ALA A 488 2.90 5.20 15.48
CA ALA A 488 3.76 6.29 15.04
C ALA A 488 3.64 7.55 15.92
N ARG A 489 2.44 7.83 16.44
CA ARG A 489 2.20 8.93 17.39
C ARG A 489 3.06 8.83 18.66
N LEU A 490 3.35 7.61 19.12
CA LEU A 490 4.16 7.41 20.32
C LEU A 490 5.63 7.78 20.09
N ALA A 491 6.11 7.75 18.84
CA ALA A 491 7.45 8.22 18.44
C ALA A 491 7.45 9.72 18.11
N ASN A 492 6.37 10.21 17.50
CA ASN A 492 6.24 11.60 17.12
C ASN A 492 4.83 12.11 17.41
N GLU A 493 4.68 12.83 18.52
CA GLU A 493 3.41 13.39 18.98
C GLU A 493 2.77 14.39 17.99
N LYS A 494 3.55 14.90 17.02
CA LYS A 494 3.03 15.77 15.96
C LYS A 494 2.21 15.01 14.91
N LEU A 495 2.32 13.68 14.84
CA LEU A 495 1.52 12.85 13.92
C LEU A 495 0.12 12.67 14.49
N THR A 496 -0.90 13.12 13.75
CA THR A 496 -2.30 13.00 14.18
C THR A 496 -2.82 11.57 14.00
N ASN A 497 -3.62 11.09 14.96
CA ASN A 497 -4.38 9.85 14.84
C ASN A 497 -5.89 10.11 14.71
N GLU A 498 -6.25 11.34 14.37
CA GLU A 498 -7.64 11.71 14.13
C GLU A 498 -8.17 10.99 12.88
N THR A 499 -9.50 10.92 12.77
CA THR A 499 -10.12 10.35 11.58
C THR A 499 -9.75 11.24 10.40
N LEU A 500 -9.02 10.68 9.43
CA LEU A 500 -8.65 11.42 8.22
C LEU A 500 -9.94 11.69 7.45
N THR A 501 -10.16 12.96 7.11
CA THR A 501 -11.27 13.39 6.26
C THR A 501 -10.68 13.90 4.94
N GLY A 502 -11.43 13.72 3.84
CA GLY A 502 -11.00 14.20 2.52
C GLY A 502 -10.18 13.21 1.69
N GLU A 503 -10.12 11.92 2.05
CA GLU A 503 -9.59 10.92 1.09
C GLU A 503 -10.47 10.91 -0.17
N ALA A 504 -9.86 10.85 -1.35
CA ALA A 504 -10.58 10.71 -2.61
C ALA A 504 -11.10 9.27 -2.85
N VAL A 505 -11.63 8.64 -1.80
CA VAL A 505 -12.19 7.29 -1.78
C VAL A 505 -13.62 7.37 -1.25
N VAL A 506 -14.56 6.70 -1.93
CA VAL A 506 -15.96 6.61 -1.51
C VAL A 506 -16.04 5.65 -0.33
N ASN A 507 -16.63 6.10 0.79
CA ASN A 507 -16.88 5.27 1.96
C ASN A 507 -18.34 5.39 2.39
N SER A 508 -19.12 4.38 2.03
CA SER A 508 -20.55 4.33 2.34
C SER A 508 -20.85 4.20 3.85
N ALA A 509 -19.92 3.66 4.63
CA ALA A 509 -20.09 3.48 6.08
C ALA A 509 -19.92 4.80 6.86
N THR A 510 -19.08 5.72 6.36
CA THR A 510 -18.84 7.04 6.96
C THR A 510 -19.63 8.16 6.27
N GLY A 511 -20.27 7.89 5.13
CA GLY A 511 -20.95 8.91 4.32
C GLY A 511 -19.98 9.76 3.49
N GLN A 512 -18.72 9.36 3.37
CA GLN A 512 -17.72 10.12 2.62
C GLN A 512 -17.89 9.94 1.11
N LEU A 513 -18.02 11.07 0.40
CA LEU A 513 -18.15 11.15 -1.06
C LEU A 513 -19.31 10.29 -1.61
N VAL A 514 -20.39 10.12 -0.83
CA VAL A 514 -21.58 9.36 -1.25
C VAL A 514 -22.55 10.20 -2.09
N ASP A 515 -22.47 11.54 -2.00
CA ASP A 515 -23.34 12.44 -2.74
C ASP A 515 -22.96 12.51 -4.23
N ASP A 516 -23.98 12.57 -5.10
CA ASP A 516 -23.79 12.69 -6.55
C ASP A 516 -22.93 13.91 -6.90
N GLY A 517 -21.80 13.68 -7.57
CA GLY A 517 -20.88 14.73 -8.01
C GLY A 517 -19.85 15.19 -6.96
N ALA A 518 -19.93 14.74 -5.70
CA ALA A 518 -18.95 15.12 -4.67
C ALA A 518 -17.51 14.69 -5.02
N TYR A 519 -17.37 13.50 -5.64
CA TYR A 519 -16.10 12.98 -6.12
C TYR A 519 -15.50 13.85 -7.24
N GLU A 520 -16.31 14.22 -8.24
CA GLU A 520 -15.91 15.11 -9.33
C GLU A 520 -15.49 16.48 -8.79
N ALA A 521 -16.26 17.04 -7.84
CA ALA A 521 -15.95 18.32 -7.23
C ALA A 521 -14.63 18.31 -6.45
N LEU A 522 -14.34 17.23 -5.71
CA LEU A 522 -13.06 17.07 -5.01
C LEU A 522 -11.89 16.98 -6.01
N LEU A 523 -11.98 16.11 -7.01
CA LEU A 523 -10.95 16.00 -8.05
C LEU A 523 -10.74 17.33 -8.79
N GLY A 524 -11.82 18.06 -9.07
CA GLY A 524 -11.74 19.38 -9.72
C GLY A 524 -10.93 20.38 -8.90
N ARG A 525 -11.08 20.39 -7.57
CA ARG A 525 -10.26 21.25 -6.68
C ARG A 525 -8.79 20.83 -6.67
N ILE A 526 -8.51 19.53 -6.62
CA ILE A 526 -7.14 18.99 -6.65
C ILE A 526 -6.45 19.30 -7.99
N PHE A 527 -7.12 19.05 -9.11
CA PHE A 527 -6.55 19.35 -10.43
C PHE A 527 -6.39 20.85 -10.68
N LYS A 528 -7.25 21.69 -10.10
CA LYS A 528 -7.09 23.14 -10.13
C LYS A 528 -5.83 23.57 -9.38
N GLU A 529 -5.53 22.92 -8.25
CA GLU A 529 -4.31 23.17 -7.50
C GLU A 529 -3.05 22.68 -8.26
N ALA A 530 -3.11 21.49 -8.87
CA ALA A 530 -2.07 21.02 -9.77
C ALA A 530 -1.81 22.03 -10.91
N ARG A 531 -2.89 22.48 -11.58
CA ARG A 531 -2.85 23.49 -12.63
C ARG A 531 -2.23 24.82 -12.17
N ARG A 532 -2.50 25.25 -10.93
CA ARG A 532 -1.90 26.47 -10.36
C ARG A 532 -0.38 26.35 -10.26
N THR A 533 0.12 25.20 -9.81
CA THR A 533 1.57 24.98 -9.61
C THR A 533 2.34 24.70 -10.89
N LEU A 534 1.68 24.16 -11.92
CA LEU A 534 2.31 23.86 -13.20
C LEU A 534 2.74 25.12 -13.94
N ARG A 535 3.96 25.09 -14.46
CA ARG A 535 4.44 26.07 -15.44
C ARG A 535 3.57 26.05 -16.71
N PRO A 536 3.59 27.12 -17.53
CA PRO A 536 2.87 27.15 -18.81
C PRO A 536 3.26 26.03 -19.79
N ASP A 537 4.50 25.55 -19.71
CA ASP A 537 5.09 24.45 -20.47
C ASP A 537 5.14 23.12 -19.68
N GLY A 538 4.53 23.08 -18.49
CA GLY A 538 4.53 21.92 -17.62
C GLY A 538 3.40 20.94 -17.92
N HIS A 539 3.60 19.69 -17.51
CA HIS A 539 2.67 18.58 -17.77
C HIS A 539 2.11 17.99 -16.47
N LEU A 540 0.81 17.69 -16.47
CA LEU A 540 0.14 16.81 -15.50
C LEU A 540 0.03 15.42 -16.14
N ILE A 541 0.73 14.45 -15.58
CA ILE A 541 0.70 13.06 -16.02
C ILE A 541 0.27 12.15 -14.88
N PHE A 542 -0.70 11.27 -15.14
CA PHE A 542 -1.10 10.28 -14.16
C PHE A 542 -1.66 9.02 -14.80
N SER A 543 -1.55 7.91 -14.06
CA SER A 543 -2.15 6.64 -14.44
C SER A 543 -3.62 6.61 -14.06
N TYR A 544 -4.49 5.99 -14.86
CA TYR A 544 -5.89 5.76 -14.48
C TYR A 544 -6.43 4.46 -15.06
N ALA A 545 -7.17 3.70 -14.24
CA ALA A 545 -7.94 2.55 -14.69
C ALA A 545 -9.25 2.42 -13.91
N ASN A 546 -10.37 2.33 -14.61
CA ASN A 546 -11.67 2.07 -13.99
C ASN A 546 -12.63 1.39 -14.98
N ARG A 547 -13.54 0.56 -14.47
CA ARG A 547 -14.62 -0.06 -15.26
C ARG A 547 -15.90 0.78 -15.28
N SER A 548 -16.03 1.77 -14.41
CA SER A 548 -17.24 2.60 -14.29
C SER A 548 -17.21 3.74 -15.31
N PRO A 549 -18.17 3.81 -16.25
CA PRO A 549 -18.35 4.97 -17.12
C PRO A 549 -18.56 6.27 -16.33
N ARG A 550 -19.21 6.20 -15.15
CA ARG A 550 -19.42 7.36 -14.26
C ARG A 550 -18.11 7.90 -13.71
N ALA A 551 -17.16 7.01 -13.40
CA ALA A 551 -15.86 7.42 -12.89
C ALA A 551 -15.03 8.14 -13.97
N TRP A 552 -15.05 7.63 -15.21
CA TRP A 552 -14.43 8.32 -16.36
C TRP A 552 -15.06 9.69 -16.63
N ALA A 553 -16.40 9.77 -16.63
CA ALA A 553 -17.08 11.04 -16.78
C ALA A 553 -16.70 12.04 -15.67
N ALA A 554 -16.67 11.60 -14.40
CA ALA A 554 -16.26 12.46 -13.29
C ALA A 554 -14.83 13.01 -13.47
N VAL A 555 -13.88 12.17 -13.91
CA VAL A 555 -12.49 12.60 -14.14
C VAL A 555 -12.40 13.60 -15.30
N PHE A 556 -13.06 13.34 -16.43
CA PHE A 556 -13.03 14.26 -17.57
C PHE A 556 -13.66 15.61 -17.23
N GLY A 557 -14.76 15.60 -16.46
CA GLY A 557 -15.42 16.81 -15.96
C GLY A 557 -14.50 17.60 -15.02
N ALA A 558 -13.86 16.92 -14.08
CA ALA A 558 -12.90 17.52 -13.15
C ALA A 558 -11.72 18.17 -13.88
N LEU A 559 -11.09 17.48 -14.84
CA LEU A 559 -9.96 17.99 -15.62
C LEU A 559 -10.34 19.23 -16.45
N GLN A 560 -11.47 19.18 -17.16
CA GLN A 560 -11.93 20.32 -17.94
C GLN A 560 -12.27 21.52 -17.04
N SER A 561 -12.95 21.29 -15.91
CA SER A 561 -13.29 22.36 -14.95
C SER A 561 -12.06 23.01 -14.30
N ALA A 562 -10.95 22.27 -14.20
CA ALA A 562 -9.68 22.75 -13.69
C ALA A 562 -8.89 23.60 -14.70
N GLY A 563 -9.35 23.72 -15.96
CA GLY A 563 -8.65 24.46 -17.00
C GLY A 563 -7.42 23.72 -17.55
N LEU A 564 -7.53 22.39 -17.67
CA LEU A 564 -6.53 21.53 -18.29
C LEU A 564 -7.03 21.02 -19.64
N ARG A 565 -6.11 20.78 -20.57
CA ARG A 565 -6.38 20.23 -21.91
C ARG A 565 -5.49 19.03 -22.18
N ALA A 566 -6.07 17.98 -22.78
CA ALA A 566 -5.34 16.77 -23.12
C ALA A 566 -4.33 17.00 -24.25
N VAL A 567 -3.11 16.51 -24.05
CA VAL A 567 -2.02 16.50 -25.05
C VAL A 567 -1.60 15.10 -25.43
N GLY A 568 -1.85 14.08 -24.61
CA GLY A 568 -1.55 12.71 -25.01
C GLY A 568 -2.03 11.66 -24.03
N CYS A 569 -2.06 10.40 -24.48
CA CYS A 569 -2.24 9.27 -23.60
C CYS A 569 -1.53 8.02 -24.14
N GLU A 570 -1.20 7.08 -23.27
CA GLU A 570 -0.58 5.81 -23.62
C GLU A 570 -1.10 4.67 -22.72
N MET A 571 -1.19 3.46 -23.25
CA MET A 571 -1.59 2.26 -22.53
C MET A 571 -0.37 1.50 -22.02
N VAL A 572 -0.32 1.25 -20.72
CA VAL A 572 0.77 0.49 -20.10
C VAL A 572 0.22 -0.62 -19.21
N HIS A 573 1.03 -1.65 -19.02
CA HIS A 573 0.68 -2.73 -18.09
C HIS A 573 0.90 -2.30 -16.64
N SER A 574 -0.12 -2.50 -15.80
CA SER A 574 -0.15 -1.87 -14.48
C SER A 574 -0.19 -2.84 -13.29
N GLU A 575 -0.58 -4.10 -13.49
CA GLU A 575 -0.79 -5.05 -12.41
C GLU A 575 -0.34 -6.48 -12.68
N ASN A 576 -0.02 -7.21 -11.62
CA ASN A 576 0.35 -8.63 -11.69
C ASN A 576 -0.91 -9.50 -11.89
N GLU A 577 -1.03 -10.12 -13.07
CA GLU A 577 -2.11 -11.04 -13.48
C GLU A 577 -2.33 -12.25 -12.53
N THR A 578 -1.43 -12.48 -11.56
CA THR A 578 -1.46 -13.63 -10.64
C THR A 578 -1.95 -13.33 -9.21
N ASP A 579 -2.41 -12.11 -8.91
CA ASP A 579 -2.89 -11.79 -7.56
C ASP A 579 -4.07 -12.68 -7.12
N HIS A 580 -3.83 -13.48 -6.08
CA HIS A 580 -4.81 -14.36 -5.47
C HIS A 580 -6.02 -13.62 -4.91
N ALA A 581 -5.89 -12.33 -4.56
CA ALA A 581 -7.00 -11.51 -4.05
C ALA A 581 -8.07 -11.22 -5.13
N LYS A 582 -7.73 -11.34 -6.42
CA LYS A 582 -8.59 -10.96 -7.55
C LYS A 582 -9.00 -12.15 -8.45
N ARG A 583 -8.68 -13.41 -8.07
CA ARG A 583 -9.19 -14.60 -8.78
C ARG A 583 -10.71 -14.62 -8.80
N GLY A 584 -11.29 -14.48 -10.01
CA GLY A 584 -12.74 -14.45 -10.22
C GLY A 584 -13.36 -13.04 -10.25
N VAL A 585 -12.56 -11.99 -10.11
CA VAL A 585 -12.96 -10.59 -10.29
C VAL A 585 -12.33 -10.09 -11.59
N ARG A 586 -13.10 -9.54 -12.54
CA ARG A 586 -12.53 -8.90 -13.75
C ARG A 586 -11.83 -7.59 -13.34
N ALA A 587 -10.56 -7.69 -12.97
CA ALA A 587 -9.69 -6.55 -12.67
C ALA A 587 -9.17 -5.93 -13.97
N CYS A 588 -8.88 -4.62 -13.97
CA CYS A 588 -8.15 -3.99 -15.06
C CYS A 588 -6.68 -4.44 -14.99
N THR A 589 -6.14 -4.94 -16.10
CA THR A 589 -4.73 -5.35 -16.25
C THR A 589 -3.88 -4.30 -16.95
N LEU A 590 -4.55 -3.29 -17.54
CA LEU A 590 -3.95 -2.15 -18.21
C LEU A 590 -4.39 -0.86 -17.53
N ASP A 591 -3.48 0.11 -17.47
CA ASP A 591 -3.81 1.50 -17.16
C ASP A 591 -3.68 2.35 -18.43
N LEU A 592 -4.44 3.44 -18.45
CA LEU A 592 -4.22 4.53 -19.39
C LEU A 592 -3.45 5.65 -18.67
N ILE A 593 -2.24 5.94 -19.14
CA ILE A 593 -1.46 7.11 -18.74
C ILE A 593 -2.03 8.31 -19.47
N LEU A 594 -2.50 9.30 -18.72
CA LEU A 594 -3.10 10.52 -19.22
C LEU A 594 -2.10 11.67 -19.09
N ASP A 595 -1.96 12.48 -20.12
CA ASP A 595 -1.07 13.63 -20.16
C ASP A 595 -1.83 14.90 -20.58
N LEU A 596 -1.78 15.90 -19.71
CA LEU A 596 -2.49 17.17 -19.83
C LEU A 596 -1.54 18.35 -19.61
N VAL A 597 -1.86 19.46 -20.26
CA VAL A 597 -1.20 20.75 -20.08
C VAL A 597 -2.22 21.80 -19.63
N PRO A 598 -1.75 22.91 -19.02
CA PRO A 598 -2.53 24.14 -18.94
C PRO A 598 -3.31 24.48 -20.21
N ALA A 599 -4.62 24.72 -20.09
CA ALA A 599 -5.39 25.32 -21.18
C ALA A 599 -4.86 26.74 -21.44
N GLY A 600 -4.63 27.05 -22.73
CA GLY A 600 -3.98 28.29 -23.14
C GLY A 600 -3.84 28.37 -24.67
N PRO A 601 -3.23 29.45 -25.19
CA PRO A 601 -3.15 29.72 -26.62
C PRO A 601 -2.15 28.82 -27.37
N SER A 602 -1.30 28.09 -26.65
CA SER A 602 -0.27 27.22 -27.25
C SER A 602 -0.89 26.16 -28.16
N VAL A 603 -0.32 25.98 -29.35
CA VAL A 603 -0.71 24.90 -30.25
C VAL A 603 -0.28 23.57 -29.62
N VAL A 604 -1.16 22.57 -29.61
CA VAL A 604 -0.90 21.24 -29.06
C VAL A 604 -0.93 20.22 -30.20
N LYS A 605 0.11 19.39 -30.28
CA LYS A 605 0.12 18.20 -31.14
C LYS A 605 -0.19 16.98 -30.28
N GLN A 606 -1.42 16.49 -30.41
CA GLN A 606 -1.90 15.38 -29.59
C GLN A 606 -1.20 14.06 -29.93
N HIS A 607 -0.86 13.29 -28.90
CA HIS A 607 -0.38 11.91 -29.01
C HIS A 607 -1.51 10.92 -28.72
N ARG A 608 -1.56 9.84 -29.52
CA ARG A 608 -2.48 8.72 -29.36
C ARG A 608 -1.68 7.47 -28.99
N PRO A 609 -2.24 6.55 -28.18
CA PRO A 609 -1.55 5.33 -27.79
C PRO A 609 -0.97 4.60 -28.98
N HIS A 610 0.27 4.12 -28.86
CA HIS A 610 0.93 3.45 -29.96
C HIS A 610 0.12 2.22 -30.43
N PRO A 611 -0.01 2.02 -31.76
CA PRO A 611 -0.64 0.81 -32.27
C PRO A 611 0.19 -0.40 -31.83
N ALA A 612 -0.49 -1.42 -31.31
CA ALA A 612 0.14 -2.69 -30.92
C ALA A 612 -0.32 -3.81 -31.84
N PRO A 613 0.15 -3.85 -33.10
CA PRO A 613 -0.30 -4.83 -34.08
C PRO A 613 0.01 -6.27 -33.64
N ASP A 614 1.08 -6.46 -32.86
CA ASP A 614 1.55 -7.78 -32.41
C ASP A 614 0.97 -8.23 -31.06
N ILE A 615 0.18 -7.38 -30.38
CA ILE A 615 -0.50 -7.73 -29.13
C ILE A 615 -1.96 -8.07 -29.43
N PRO A 616 -2.47 -9.24 -28.99
CA PRO A 616 -3.87 -9.59 -29.17
C PRO A 616 -4.81 -8.48 -28.66
N LEU A 617 -5.74 -8.05 -29.52
CA LEU A 617 -6.67 -6.95 -29.23
C LEU A 617 -7.77 -7.42 -28.26
N THR A 618 -7.47 -7.42 -26.96
CA THR A 618 -8.40 -7.78 -25.88
C THR A 618 -9.56 -6.80 -25.78
N ASP A 619 -10.68 -7.23 -25.19
CA ASP A 619 -11.83 -6.35 -24.88
C ASP A 619 -11.40 -5.15 -24.01
N GLU A 620 -10.43 -5.33 -23.10
CA GLU A 620 -9.88 -4.24 -22.30
C GLU A 620 -9.11 -3.21 -23.13
N ARG A 621 -8.24 -3.64 -24.06
CA ARG A 621 -7.48 -2.72 -24.92
C ARG A 621 -8.41 -1.92 -25.85
N ARG A 622 -9.47 -2.56 -26.37
CA ARG A 622 -10.51 -1.87 -27.16
C ARG A 622 -11.24 -0.82 -26.31
N PHE A 623 -11.60 -1.18 -25.09
CA PHE A 623 -12.24 -0.26 -24.14
C PHE A 623 -11.36 0.98 -23.90
N LEU A 624 -10.09 0.78 -23.57
CA LEU A 624 -9.16 1.88 -23.33
C LEU A 624 -8.89 2.72 -24.59
N SER A 625 -8.99 2.14 -25.79
CA SER A 625 -8.86 2.90 -27.05
C SER A 625 -10.01 3.89 -27.20
N VAL A 626 -11.24 3.44 -26.92
CA VAL A 626 -12.42 4.31 -26.93
C VAL A 626 -12.33 5.38 -25.84
N VAL A 627 -11.86 5.01 -24.64
CA VAL A 627 -11.62 5.97 -23.56
C VAL A 627 -10.57 7.01 -23.96
N ALA A 628 -9.49 6.61 -24.63
CA ALA A 628 -8.45 7.51 -25.13
C ALA A 628 -9.01 8.53 -26.13
N ASP A 629 -9.89 8.10 -27.05
CA ASP A 629 -10.56 8.99 -28.01
C ASP A 629 -11.43 10.05 -27.32
N LEU A 630 -12.13 9.66 -26.25
CA LEU A 630 -12.96 10.57 -25.46
C LEU A 630 -12.09 11.51 -24.60
N PHE A 631 -11.04 10.97 -23.99
CA PHE A 631 -10.09 11.74 -23.17
C PHE A 631 -9.39 12.85 -23.98
N LEU A 632 -8.98 12.58 -25.21
CA LEU A 632 -8.31 13.57 -26.05
C LEU A 632 -9.18 14.78 -26.41
N GLN A 633 -10.49 14.74 -26.11
CA GLN A 633 -11.39 15.88 -26.26
C GLN A 633 -11.43 16.78 -25.00
N VAL A 634 -10.82 16.36 -23.89
CA VAL A 634 -10.74 17.15 -22.65
C VAL A 634 -10.02 18.47 -22.91
N GLY A 635 -10.68 19.58 -22.53
CA GLY A 635 -10.28 20.95 -22.82
C GLY A 635 -11.22 21.61 -23.83
N ASP A 636 -11.90 20.81 -24.65
CA ASP A 636 -12.86 21.24 -25.68
C ASP A 636 -14.15 20.38 -25.67
N LEU A 637 -14.50 19.75 -24.53
CA LEU A 637 -15.70 18.89 -24.44
C LEU A 637 -16.96 19.72 -24.68
N LYS A 638 -17.76 19.31 -25.66
CA LYS A 638 -18.99 19.98 -26.10
C LYS A 638 -20.19 19.63 -25.22
N ASP A 639 -21.26 20.41 -25.30
CA ASP A 639 -22.52 20.08 -24.64
C ASP A 639 -22.99 18.65 -24.96
N GLY A 640 -23.45 17.93 -23.94
CA GLY A 640 -23.91 16.54 -24.07
C GLY A 640 -22.81 15.47 -23.97
N TRP A 641 -21.53 15.83 -23.87
CA TRP A 641 -20.40 14.88 -23.78
C TRP A 641 -20.56 13.81 -22.68
N ARG A 642 -21.17 14.16 -21.54
CA ARG A 642 -21.42 13.19 -20.45
C ARG A 642 -22.33 12.06 -20.91
N HIS A 643 -23.38 12.39 -21.66
CA HIS A 643 -24.29 11.38 -22.20
C HIS A 643 -23.57 10.48 -23.20
N GLU A 644 -22.71 11.06 -24.05
CA GLU A 644 -21.88 10.33 -25.00
C GLU A 644 -20.93 9.35 -24.29
N VAL A 645 -20.15 9.81 -23.31
CA VAL A 645 -19.26 8.96 -22.51
C VAL A 645 -20.05 7.82 -21.86
N HIS A 646 -21.19 8.13 -21.25
CA HIS A 646 -22.04 7.13 -20.62
C HIS A 646 -22.54 6.07 -21.60
N LYS A 647 -23.11 6.50 -22.73
CA LYS A 647 -23.65 5.62 -23.74
C LYS A 647 -22.55 4.73 -24.32
N THR A 648 -21.47 5.34 -24.78
CA THR A 648 -20.36 4.66 -25.46
C THR A 648 -19.66 3.63 -24.56
N LEU A 649 -19.37 3.97 -23.30
CA LEU A 649 -18.64 3.08 -22.41
C LEU A 649 -19.53 1.99 -21.77
N SER A 650 -20.81 2.29 -21.49
CA SER A 650 -21.71 1.32 -20.84
C SER A 650 -22.06 0.14 -21.76
N GLU A 651 -22.11 0.37 -23.07
CA GLU A 651 -22.41 -0.66 -24.07
C GLU A 651 -21.18 -1.53 -24.41
N HIS A 652 -19.99 -1.20 -23.88
CA HIS A 652 -18.76 -1.85 -24.29
C HIS A 652 -18.66 -3.31 -23.79
N PRO A 653 -18.20 -4.25 -24.64
CA PRO A 653 -17.88 -5.65 -24.33
C PRO A 653 -17.16 -5.94 -23.01
N PHE A 654 -16.24 -5.06 -22.61
CA PHE A 654 -15.44 -5.17 -21.39
C PHE A 654 -16.25 -4.94 -20.11
N ILE A 655 -17.29 -4.09 -20.19
CA ILE A 655 -18.17 -3.75 -19.08
C ILE A 655 -19.29 -4.79 -18.97
N THR A 656 -19.88 -5.17 -20.11
CA THR A 656 -21.05 -6.06 -20.18
C THR A 656 -20.70 -7.53 -19.90
N PRO A 657 -21.47 -8.27 -19.06
CA PRO A 657 -21.25 -9.69 -18.84
C PRO A 657 -21.56 -10.56 -20.09
N PRO A 658 -20.86 -11.70 -20.30
CA PRO A 658 -21.19 -12.65 -21.37
C PRO A 658 -22.63 -13.18 -21.31
N THR A 659 -23.24 -13.25 -20.12
CA THR A 659 -24.61 -13.73 -19.91
C THR A 659 -25.68 -12.84 -20.53
N GLU A 660 -25.40 -11.57 -20.81
CA GLU A 660 -26.33 -10.65 -21.48
C GLU A 660 -26.17 -10.66 -23.01
N ARG A 661 -25.04 -11.14 -23.56
CA ARG A 661 -24.85 -11.26 -25.03
C ARG A 661 -25.80 -12.28 -25.65
N ASN A 662 -26.16 -13.34 -24.93
CA ASN A 662 -27.08 -14.37 -25.42
C ASN A 662 -28.57 -14.04 -25.25
N ALA A 663 -28.92 -12.94 -24.57
CA ALA A 663 -30.31 -12.50 -24.40
C ALA A 663 -30.78 -11.53 -25.51
N LYS A 664 -29.85 -11.03 -26.35
CA LYS A 664 -30.12 -10.10 -27.45
C LYS A 664 -29.90 -10.68 -28.85
N ALA A 665 -29.62 -11.99 -28.98
CA ALA A 665 -29.69 -12.64 -30.28
C ALA A 665 -31.18 -12.70 -30.70
N PRO A 666 -31.56 -12.18 -31.89
CA PRO A 666 -32.90 -12.42 -32.41
C PRO A 666 -33.09 -13.94 -32.48
N LEU A 667 -34.22 -14.42 -31.98
CA LEU A 667 -34.70 -15.75 -32.33
C LEU A 667 -34.87 -15.78 -33.85
N GLU A 668 -33.83 -16.26 -34.55
CA GLU A 668 -33.96 -16.67 -35.93
C GLU A 668 -35.06 -17.73 -35.95
N THR A 669 -36.16 -17.30 -36.52
CA THR A 669 -37.34 -18.10 -36.78
C THR A 669 -37.17 -18.71 -38.16
N LYS A 670 -37.55 -19.99 -38.24
CA LYS A 670 -37.80 -20.81 -39.43
C LYS A 670 -36.56 -21.44 -40.07
N GLU A 671 -36.60 -22.70 -40.50
CA GLU A 671 -37.72 -23.59 -40.84
C GLU A 671 -37.31 -25.06 -40.67
#